data_AF-B0DUT1-F1
#
_entry.id   AF-B0DUT1-F1
#
_cell.length_a   1.000
_cell.length_b   1.000
_cell.length_c   1.000
_cell.angle_alpha   90.00
_cell.angle_beta   90.00
_cell.angle_gamma   90.00
#
_symmetry.space_group_name_H-M   'P 1'
#
loop_
_entity.id
_entity.type
_entity.pdbx_description
1 polymer ?
#
loop_
_entity_poly.entity_id
_entity_poly.type
_entity_poly.pdbx_seq_one_letter_code
_entity_poly.pdbx_strand_id
1 'polypeptide(L)'
;MPKDQRTVTSSRTVWPQVMNPCVRNLAHYGFSLSADESTDNTYFLGRGFQNWNTFDTRRQKRDKLRSPRFPLSSIPPWSASRIASMGKLKIPTKLGRHALELSHPLPTSPTPDLCASNRQPNETEVARILHAISQAESDLAELAQEIKTNPRDAKVRQRYIACSHFLEEHKGPLSPVRRLPYEVLAQIFDFCANDLEPCWTVPSWTLAQVSRRWRAVALTFPEIWGVVPPIRFPMKDNGEKTVPVLKEVLHRSGEHPLSIHISSDENGVVDHAIFQLLIKHCMRWRIVVMDLEVRDFMALTQFIRHRLTSLYSLKITVRMPHDEDYVLEAFSIAPMLREVEIDCPRVQLLIPWEQLTRYTERSTDSTGVIQVLSVSSEISYFSYSTRAIVSIQGHLQPKTLTNMTTLHLNFYNPWVSGTSIIASLILPTLIDLHVRSLDASLVDDLIDLTLRSICALEKLSIHSLPIKGGVTRILLFTPFLTEFKCNDFTTDDLERLVAIPGIPSVVPRLRKLVLHLDTPVRELNNMILSRHSRRENVALESLTLIFTNAVECFEAQCVLEGWDKVDGKLGGVIGEWRADLEKELINWVTPSREGSWNTAMMNVKVTHQLGIHFRTLESYEFSDAKYIYHSGIHIVMKKVGNMVTSGLPQVEAYNFKERARALVDKWEPLLLLDLPNRHWIRRGVATLEYVPDSSDLRHSAAGIHDIIFGADMGGLDLV
;
A
#
# COMPACT_ATOMS: atom_id res chain seq x y z
N MET A 1 7.25 72.36 6.21
CA MET A 1 5.78 72.34 6.08
C MET A 1 5.42 71.81 4.69
N PRO A 2 4.34 71.03 4.50
CA PRO A 2 3.86 69.95 5.37
C PRO A 2 3.39 68.66 4.60
N LYS A 3 3.33 67.54 5.37
CA LYS A 3 2.31 66.45 5.44
C LYS A 3 1.78 65.75 4.16
N ASP A 4 1.91 64.41 4.08
CA ASP A 4 0.90 63.50 4.66
C ASP A 4 1.30 62.01 4.63
N GLN A 5 0.88 61.31 5.69
CA GLN A 5 1.01 59.87 5.95
C GLN A 5 -0.06 59.07 5.19
N ARG A 6 0.30 57.91 4.61
CA ARG A 6 -0.62 56.75 4.52
C ARG A 6 0.11 55.44 4.82
N THR A 7 -0.31 54.85 5.93
CA THR A 7 -0.09 53.49 6.42
C THR A 7 -0.39 52.41 5.37
N VAL A 8 0.56 51.48 5.17
CA VAL A 8 0.32 50.20 4.48
C VAL A 8 0.16 49.11 5.54
N THR A 9 -1.05 48.57 5.66
CA THR A 9 -1.38 47.40 6.47
C THR A 9 -0.96 46.13 5.74
N SER A 10 0.06 45.41 6.24
CA SER A 10 0.42 44.08 5.73
C SER A 10 -0.56 43.03 6.28
N SER A 11 -1.47 42.54 5.45
CA SER A 11 -2.30 41.37 5.79
C SER A 11 -1.46 40.10 5.67
N ARG A 12 -1.03 39.53 6.79
CA ARG A 12 -0.49 38.17 6.87
C ARG A 12 -1.64 37.16 6.74
N THR A 13 -1.66 36.42 5.64
CA THR A 13 -2.54 35.26 5.46
C THR A 13 -1.94 34.06 6.18
N VAL A 14 -2.57 33.65 7.27
CA VAL A 14 -2.22 32.44 8.04
C VAL A 14 -2.96 31.26 7.42
N TRP A 15 -2.21 30.27 6.92
CA TRP A 15 -2.76 29.00 6.45
C TRP A 15 -2.99 28.06 7.64
N PRO A 16 -4.07 27.26 7.68
CA PRO A 16 -4.33 26.35 8.79
C PRO A 16 -3.31 25.20 8.79
N GLN A 17 -2.73 24.95 9.96
CA GLN A 17 -1.84 23.83 10.25
C GLN A 17 -2.60 22.51 10.11
N VAL A 18 -2.25 21.71 9.10
CA VAL A 18 -2.44 20.25 9.13
C VAL A 18 -1.19 19.69 9.80
N MET A 19 -1.36 19.01 10.93
CA MET A 19 -0.28 18.26 11.57
C MET A 19 0.20 17.15 10.63
N ASN A 20 1.47 17.23 10.24
CA ASN A 20 2.21 16.17 9.59
C ASN A 20 2.63 15.12 10.65
N PRO A 21 2.25 13.84 10.53
CA PRO A 21 2.86 12.78 11.30
C PRO A 21 4.07 12.27 10.51
N CYS A 22 5.27 12.72 10.88
CA CYS A 22 6.53 12.12 10.43
C CYS A 22 7.50 12.13 11.60
N VAL A 23 7.35 11.18 12.52
CA VAL A 23 8.43 10.38 13.17
C VAL A 23 7.73 9.21 13.87
N ARG A 24 7.47 8.14 13.11
CA ARG A 24 7.31 6.72 13.54
C ARG A 24 6.82 5.94 12.32
N ASN A 25 7.76 5.31 11.61
CA ASN A 25 7.59 4.06 10.84
C ASN A 25 8.90 3.79 10.08
N LEU A 26 9.79 3.03 10.71
CA LEU A 26 10.75 2.18 10.01
C LEU A 26 10.16 0.78 10.05
N ALA A 27 9.35 0.45 9.05
CA ALA A 27 8.94 -0.91 8.72
C ALA A 27 8.43 -0.93 7.27
N HIS A 28 9.16 -1.63 6.42
CA HIS A 28 8.77 -2.20 5.13
C HIS A 28 7.73 -1.45 4.27
N TYR A 29 8.21 -0.71 3.27
CA TYR A 29 7.47 -0.49 2.03
C TYR A 29 8.05 -1.41 0.95
N GLY A 30 7.50 -2.63 0.87
CA GLY A 30 7.46 -3.37 -0.38
C GLY A 30 6.25 -2.86 -1.17
N PHE A 31 6.47 -2.52 -2.44
CA PHE A 31 5.39 -2.19 -3.37
C PHE A 31 4.41 -3.38 -3.48
N SER A 32 3.26 -3.26 -2.82
CA SER A 32 2.07 -4.06 -3.13
C SER A 32 1.41 -3.44 -4.36
N LEU A 33 1.64 -4.05 -5.52
CA LEU A 33 0.82 -3.88 -6.70
C LEU A 33 -0.55 -4.52 -6.42
N SER A 34 -1.51 -3.73 -5.95
CA SER A 34 -2.93 -4.08 -6.05
C SER A 34 -3.35 -3.86 -7.50
N ALA A 35 -3.15 -4.88 -8.34
CA ALA A 35 -3.87 -4.98 -9.60
C ALA A 35 -5.29 -5.44 -9.26
N ASP A 36 -6.29 -4.64 -9.68
CA ASP A 36 -7.66 -5.10 -9.86
C ASP A 36 -7.64 -6.28 -10.86
N GLU A 37 -7.57 -7.50 -10.35
CA GLU A 37 -7.90 -8.73 -11.09
C GLU A 37 -9.21 -9.28 -10.51
N SER A 38 -10.32 -8.64 -10.87
CA SER A 38 -11.66 -9.21 -10.71
C SER A 38 -12.45 -9.01 -12.00
N THR A 39 -12.45 -10.04 -12.84
CA THR A 39 -13.53 -10.56 -13.70
C THR A 39 -12.94 -11.11 -14.99
N ASP A 40 -12.87 -12.43 -15.08
CA ASP A 40 -13.21 -13.27 -16.25
C ASP A 40 -12.43 -14.58 -16.19
N ASN A 41 -13.06 -15.59 -15.59
CA ASN A 41 -12.76 -16.99 -15.83
C ASN A 41 -14.01 -17.83 -15.51
N THR A 42 -14.95 -17.86 -16.44
CA THR A 42 -15.96 -18.91 -16.53
C THR A 42 -15.79 -19.63 -17.87
N TYR A 43 -14.98 -20.69 -17.87
CA TYR A 43 -14.95 -21.66 -18.96
C TYR A 43 -16.04 -22.71 -18.74
N PHE A 44 -17.11 -22.64 -19.52
CA PHE A 44 -17.99 -23.77 -19.80
C PHE A 44 -17.43 -24.52 -21.02
N LEU A 45 -16.97 -25.75 -20.83
CA LEU A 45 -16.67 -26.69 -21.91
C LEU A 45 -17.93 -27.49 -22.27
N GLY A 46 -18.46 -27.23 -23.47
CA GLY A 46 -18.88 -28.22 -24.45
C GLY A 46 -20.15 -29.06 -24.21
N ARG A 47 -21.19 -28.80 -25.02
CA ARG A 47 -21.92 -29.81 -25.83
C ARG A 47 -22.68 -29.12 -26.96
N GLY A 48 -22.51 -29.63 -28.18
CA GLY A 48 -22.99 -29.01 -29.40
C GLY A 48 -24.40 -29.38 -29.86
N PHE A 49 -24.63 -29.05 -31.13
CA PHE A 49 -25.70 -29.41 -32.07
C PHE A 49 -26.74 -28.32 -32.44
N GLN A 50 -26.57 -27.88 -33.70
CA GLN A 50 -27.55 -27.70 -34.77
C GLN A 50 -28.52 -26.50 -34.76
N ASN A 51 -28.32 -25.66 -35.79
CA ASN A 51 -29.29 -25.09 -36.74
C ASN A 51 -30.70 -24.72 -36.24
N TRP A 52 -31.15 -23.51 -36.56
CA TRP A 52 -32.35 -23.23 -37.38
C TRP A 52 -32.47 -21.72 -37.70
N ASN A 53 -32.21 -21.41 -38.96
CA ASN A 53 -32.98 -20.55 -39.89
C ASN A 53 -34.01 -19.50 -39.41
N THR A 54 -33.84 -18.31 -40.01
CA THR A 54 -34.84 -17.49 -40.76
C THR A 54 -35.85 -16.56 -40.06
N PHE A 55 -35.81 -15.29 -40.51
CA PHE A 55 -36.90 -14.30 -40.75
C PHE A 55 -37.79 -13.93 -39.53
N ASP A 56 -38.26 -12.69 -39.32
CA ASP A 56 -38.91 -11.80 -40.26
C ASP A 56 -39.01 -10.35 -39.71
N THR A 57 -39.35 -9.47 -40.64
CA THR A 57 -39.42 -8.01 -40.64
C THR A 57 -40.80 -7.45 -40.23
N ARG A 58 -40.86 -6.10 -40.10
CA ARG A 58 -42.04 -5.17 -40.20
C ARG A 58 -42.72 -4.74 -38.90
N ARG A 59 -43.33 -3.55 -38.76
CA ARG A 59 -43.32 -2.22 -39.44
C ARG A 59 -44.22 -1.28 -38.60
N GLN A 60 -43.86 0.00 -38.57
CA GLN A 60 -44.71 1.21 -38.70
C GLN A 60 -45.66 1.75 -37.59
N LYS A 61 -45.41 3.05 -37.34
CA LYS A 61 -46.31 4.24 -37.23
C LYS A 61 -47.13 4.42 -35.93
N ARG A 62 -46.88 5.46 -35.10
CA ARG A 62 -47.04 6.95 -35.21
C ARG A 62 -48.49 7.45 -35.24
N ASP A 63 -48.79 8.26 -34.22
CA ASP A 63 -49.74 9.38 -34.06
C ASP A 63 -50.67 9.15 -32.85
N LYS A 64 -51.01 10.09 -31.95
CA LYS A 64 -50.83 11.54 -31.82
C LYS A 64 -51.39 11.99 -30.44
N LEU A 65 -50.99 13.20 -29.99
CA LEU A 65 -51.64 14.19 -29.06
C LEU A 65 -50.90 14.35 -27.71
N ARG A 66 -50.58 15.54 -27.19
CA ARG A 66 -50.74 16.94 -27.59
C ARG A 66 -49.83 17.75 -26.65
N SER A 67 -49.03 18.66 -27.20
CA SER A 67 -48.28 19.68 -26.46
C SER A 67 -48.71 21.05 -26.98
N PRO A 68 -48.94 22.07 -26.13
CA PRO A 68 -48.99 23.46 -26.59
C PRO A 68 -47.61 24.12 -26.52
N ARG A 69 -47.43 25.11 -27.41
CA ARG A 69 -46.19 25.78 -27.80
C ARG A 69 -46.19 27.26 -27.34
N PHE A 70 -45.03 27.72 -26.84
CA PHE A 70 -44.33 29.02 -27.04
C PHE A 70 -44.96 30.34 -26.52
N PRO A 71 -44.21 31.45 -26.31
CA PRO A 71 -42.86 31.77 -26.83
C PRO A 71 -41.83 32.43 -25.86
N LEU A 72 -40.61 32.57 -26.40
CA LEU A 72 -39.41 33.22 -25.85
C LEU A 72 -39.59 34.72 -25.52
N SER A 73 -38.89 35.19 -24.48
CA SER A 73 -38.20 36.49 -24.51
C SER A 73 -37.03 36.55 -23.52
N SER A 74 -35.85 36.90 -24.04
CA SER A 74 -34.78 37.73 -23.44
C SER A 74 -34.50 37.65 -21.93
N ILE A 75 -33.36 37.04 -21.57
CA ILE A 75 -32.68 37.30 -20.28
C ILE A 75 -31.63 38.40 -20.50
N PRO A 76 -31.73 39.58 -19.86
CA PRO A 76 -30.69 40.59 -19.87
C PRO A 76 -29.56 40.27 -18.86
N PRO A 77 -28.39 40.89 -19.01
CA PRO A 77 -27.20 40.59 -18.22
C PRO A 77 -27.37 41.06 -16.78
N TRP A 78 -27.05 40.21 -15.81
CA TRP A 78 -27.00 40.64 -14.42
C TRP A 78 -25.76 41.48 -14.18
N SER A 79 -26.06 42.77 -14.02
CA SER A 79 -25.19 43.87 -13.69
C SER A 79 -24.44 43.65 -12.38
N ALA A 80 -23.23 44.18 -12.37
CA ALA A 80 -22.36 44.35 -11.23
C ALA A 80 -23.04 45.20 -10.13
N SER A 81 -23.67 44.55 -9.16
CA SER A 81 -24.01 45.17 -7.86
C SER A 81 -24.48 44.12 -6.87
N ARG A 82 -23.55 43.25 -6.43
CA ARG A 82 -23.57 42.62 -5.09
C ARG A 82 -22.24 41.96 -4.69
N ILE A 83 -21.12 42.46 -5.24
CA ILE A 83 -19.77 42.13 -4.74
C ILE A 83 -19.31 43.30 -3.87
N ALA A 84 -19.96 43.44 -2.72
CA ALA A 84 -19.56 44.32 -1.63
C ALA A 84 -20.15 43.77 -0.31
N SER A 85 -19.90 42.48 -0.02
CA SER A 85 -20.17 41.91 1.31
C SER A 85 -19.41 40.63 1.66
N MET A 86 -18.41 40.19 0.87
CA MET A 86 -17.56 39.05 1.24
C MET A 86 -16.13 39.49 1.54
N GLY A 87 -16.00 40.36 2.54
CA GLY A 87 -14.75 40.55 3.27
C GLY A 87 -14.75 39.69 4.53
N LYS A 88 -13.76 38.79 4.66
CA LYS A 88 -13.41 37.99 5.85
C LYS A 88 -14.26 36.73 6.11
N LEU A 89 -14.02 35.67 5.34
CA LEU A 89 -14.23 34.29 5.83
C LEU A 89 -12.91 33.77 6.42
N LYS A 90 -12.70 34.02 7.71
CA LYS A 90 -11.76 33.25 8.53
C LYS A 90 -12.39 31.87 8.74
N ILE A 91 -11.77 30.82 8.24
CA ILE A 91 -12.13 29.43 8.60
C ILE A 91 -11.65 29.22 10.05
N PRO A 92 -12.53 29.08 11.04
CA PRO A 92 -12.11 28.57 12.34
C PRO A 92 -11.86 27.07 12.14
N THR A 93 -10.70 26.58 12.56
CA THR A 93 -10.53 25.15 12.83
C THR A 93 -11.69 24.69 13.71
N LYS A 94 -12.20 23.46 13.49
CA LYS A 94 -13.33 22.85 14.24
C LYS A 94 -13.17 22.87 15.78
N LEU A 95 -12.03 23.32 16.32
CA LEU A 95 -11.75 23.48 17.74
C LEU A 95 -12.17 24.83 18.37
N GLY A 96 -12.70 25.80 17.61
CA GLY A 96 -13.08 27.10 18.18
C GLY A 96 -14.45 27.18 18.87
N ARG A 97 -15.30 26.14 18.79
CA ARG A 97 -16.73 26.24 19.16
C ARG A 97 -17.16 25.57 20.45
N HIS A 98 -16.27 24.86 21.16
CA HIS A 98 -16.57 24.26 22.47
C HIS A 98 -15.91 24.97 23.66
N ALA A 99 -15.23 26.10 23.44
CA ALA A 99 -14.48 26.80 24.48
C ALA A 99 -15.31 27.80 25.32
N LEU A 100 -16.62 27.94 25.07
CA LEU A 100 -17.45 29.00 25.67
C LEU A 100 -18.40 28.53 26.79
N GLU A 101 -18.34 27.26 27.20
CA GLU A 101 -19.05 26.77 28.39
C GLU A 101 -18.08 25.99 29.28
N LEU A 102 -17.06 26.66 29.81
CA LEU A 102 -16.15 26.11 30.82
C LEU A 102 -16.18 27.03 32.04
N SER A 103 -16.78 26.54 33.12
CA SER A 103 -16.91 27.28 34.38
C SER A 103 -15.62 27.41 35.19
N HIS A 104 -14.46 27.06 34.63
CA HIS A 104 -13.13 27.33 35.20
C HIS A 104 -12.10 27.49 34.08
N PRO A 105 -11.18 28.49 34.16
CA PRO A 105 -10.24 28.77 33.10
C PRO A 105 -9.21 27.65 32.98
N LEU A 106 -9.04 27.14 31.75
CA LEU A 106 -7.86 26.35 31.38
C LEU A 106 -6.58 27.10 31.80
N PRO A 107 -5.52 26.43 32.25
CA PRO A 107 -4.24 27.09 32.45
C PRO A 107 -3.83 27.73 31.13
N THR A 108 -3.60 29.05 31.18
CA THR A 108 -3.17 29.79 29.99
C THR A 108 -1.78 29.31 29.62
N SER A 109 -1.57 29.00 28.33
CA SER A 109 -0.25 28.58 27.85
C SER A 109 0.80 29.60 28.29
N PRO A 110 1.91 29.19 28.92
CA PRO A 110 2.99 30.10 29.30
C PRO A 110 3.72 30.67 28.07
N THR A 111 3.53 30.05 26.90
CA THR A 111 4.19 30.40 25.63
C THR A 111 3.27 30.16 24.43
N PRO A 112 2.16 30.91 24.28
CA PRO A 112 1.16 30.66 23.23
C PRO A 112 1.74 30.80 21.81
N ASP A 113 2.74 31.66 21.64
CA ASP A 113 3.44 31.85 20.36
C ASP A 113 4.25 30.62 19.92
N LEU A 114 4.74 29.80 20.87
CA LEU A 114 5.51 28.58 20.57
C LEU A 114 4.60 27.39 20.24
N CYS A 115 3.36 27.41 20.70
CA CYS A 115 2.34 26.45 20.27
C CYS A 115 1.89 26.75 18.83
N ALA A 116 1.81 28.04 18.46
CA ALA A 116 1.44 28.47 17.12
C ALA A 116 2.60 28.54 16.11
N SER A 117 3.85 28.27 16.52
CA SER A 117 5.03 28.38 15.65
C SER A 117 6.09 27.32 15.91
N ASN A 118 6.93 27.03 14.91
CA ASN A 118 8.08 26.11 15.03
C ASN A 118 9.39 26.83 15.36
N ARG A 119 9.35 27.91 16.14
CA ARG A 119 10.56 28.60 16.60
C ARG A 119 11.26 27.76 17.69
N GLN A 120 12.59 27.80 17.71
CA GLN A 120 13.39 27.25 18.81
C GLN A 120 13.09 28.03 20.11
N PRO A 121 12.70 27.34 21.20
CA PRO A 121 12.54 27.99 22.50
C PRO A 121 13.90 28.38 23.08
N ASN A 122 14.00 29.54 23.72
CA ASN A 122 15.18 29.92 24.49
C ASN A 122 15.18 29.26 25.88
N GLU A 123 16.28 29.33 26.62
CA GLU A 123 16.41 28.64 27.93
C GLU A 123 15.34 29.06 28.94
N THR A 124 14.96 30.34 28.96
CA THR A 124 13.91 30.84 29.86
C THR A 124 12.51 30.38 29.47
N GLU A 125 12.24 30.21 28.17
CA GLU A 125 11.00 29.64 27.64
C GLU A 125 10.94 28.15 27.92
N VAL A 126 12.05 27.43 27.73
CA VAL A 126 12.18 26.01 28.09
C VAL A 126 11.89 25.80 29.57
N ALA A 127 12.51 26.59 30.46
CA ALA A 127 12.28 26.49 31.89
C ALA A 127 10.80 26.73 32.25
N ARG A 128 10.15 27.73 31.64
CA ARG A 128 8.72 28.02 31.84
C ARG A 128 7.81 26.88 31.34
N ILE A 129 8.13 26.29 30.19
CA ILE A 129 7.37 25.16 29.63
C ILE A 129 7.54 23.93 30.52
N LEU A 130 8.76 23.61 30.96
CA LEU A 130 9.03 22.49 31.87
C LEU A 130 8.30 22.65 33.21
N HIS A 131 8.30 23.86 33.77
CA HIS A 131 7.54 24.15 34.98
C HIS A 131 6.03 23.94 34.77
N ALA A 132 5.47 24.43 33.66
CA ALA A 132 4.05 24.23 33.35
C ALA A 132 3.69 22.76 33.08
N ILE A 133 4.57 21.99 32.44
CA ILE A 133 4.42 20.54 32.26
C ILE A 133 4.41 19.85 33.62
N SER A 134 5.38 20.14 34.48
CA SER A 134 5.46 19.53 35.82
C SER A 134 4.21 19.81 36.66
N GLN A 135 3.66 21.04 36.59
CA GLN A 135 2.42 21.37 37.29
C GLN A 135 1.24 20.59 36.71
N ALA A 136 1.10 20.54 35.38
CA ALA A 136 0.03 19.81 34.72
C ALA A 136 0.12 18.29 34.92
N GLU A 137 1.32 17.72 35.03
CA GLU A 137 1.53 16.31 35.37
C GLU A 137 1.07 15.99 36.79
N SER A 138 1.33 16.90 37.75
CA SER A 138 0.83 16.79 39.13
C SER A 138 -0.71 16.84 39.15
N ASP A 139 -1.30 17.83 38.48
CA ASP A 139 -2.76 17.99 38.39
C ASP A 139 -3.43 16.77 37.71
N LEU A 140 -2.79 16.20 36.70
CA LEU A 140 -3.28 15.01 36.00
C LEU A 140 -3.24 13.77 36.89
N ALA A 141 -2.20 13.62 37.72
CA ALA A 141 -2.09 12.54 38.69
C ALA A 141 -3.19 12.62 39.76
N GLU A 142 -3.50 13.82 40.26
CA GLU A 142 -4.60 14.06 41.19
C GLU A 142 -5.96 13.72 40.53
N LEU A 143 -6.21 14.23 39.32
CA LEU A 143 -7.43 13.93 38.56
C LEU A 143 -7.59 12.43 38.26
N ALA A 144 -6.50 11.71 38.01
CA ALA A 144 -6.52 10.27 37.79
C ALA A 144 -6.97 9.50 39.06
N GLN A 145 -6.59 9.97 40.25
CA GLN A 145 -7.07 9.39 41.51
C GLN A 145 -8.54 9.73 41.75
N GLU A 146 -8.99 10.94 41.43
CA GLU A 146 -10.41 11.33 41.49
C GLU A 146 -11.29 10.51 40.53
N ILE A 147 -10.79 10.19 39.33
CA ILE A 147 -11.52 9.32 38.38
C ILE A 147 -11.65 7.89 38.92
N LYS A 148 -10.63 7.38 39.63
CA LYS A 148 -10.69 6.06 40.27
C LYS A 148 -11.73 6.01 41.38
N THR A 149 -11.86 7.08 42.17
CA THR A 149 -12.81 7.15 43.28
C THR A 149 -14.23 7.50 42.82
N ASN A 150 -14.39 8.26 41.75
CA ASN A 150 -15.70 8.65 41.22
C ASN A 150 -15.77 8.58 39.67
N PRO A 151 -15.90 7.37 39.09
CA PRO A 151 -15.80 7.17 37.65
C PRO A 151 -17.00 7.70 36.85
N ARG A 152 -18.06 8.21 37.50
CA ARG A 152 -19.24 8.78 36.81
C ARG A 152 -19.23 10.31 36.75
N ASP A 153 -18.25 10.98 37.35
CA ASP A 153 -18.15 12.44 37.28
C ASP A 153 -17.72 12.89 35.88
N ALA A 154 -18.62 13.56 35.16
CA ALA A 154 -18.36 14.10 33.83
C ALA A 154 -17.37 15.29 33.86
N LYS A 155 -17.37 16.09 34.93
CA LYS A 155 -16.52 17.29 35.05
C LYS A 155 -15.06 16.92 35.29
N VAL A 156 -14.80 15.91 36.14
CA VAL A 156 -13.44 15.42 36.40
C VAL A 156 -12.82 14.83 35.13
N ARG A 157 -13.57 14.04 34.36
CA ARG A 157 -13.11 13.50 33.07
C ARG A 157 -12.83 14.58 32.04
N GLN A 158 -13.68 15.60 31.97
CA GLN A 158 -13.46 16.73 31.07
C GLN A 158 -12.19 17.51 31.43
N ARG A 159 -11.91 17.73 32.73
CA ARG A 159 -10.65 18.32 33.21
C ARG A 159 -9.44 17.44 32.89
N TYR A 160 -9.55 16.13 33.05
CA TYR A 160 -8.49 15.18 32.70
C TYR A 160 -8.13 15.24 31.21
N ILE A 161 -9.15 15.23 30.33
CA ILE A 161 -8.94 15.35 28.88
C ILE A 161 -8.29 16.69 28.53
N ALA A 162 -8.75 17.79 29.13
CA ALA A 162 -8.18 19.11 28.90
C ALA A 162 -6.73 19.23 29.38
N CYS A 163 -6.41 18.69 30.55
CA CYS A 163 -5.05 18.68 31.11
C CYS A 163 -4.11 17.79 30.28
N SER A 164 -4.59 16.63 29.83
CA SER A 164 -3.86 15.75 28.91
C SER A 164 -3.56 16.45 27.57
N HIS A 165 -4.55 17.13 26.99
CA HIS A 165 -4.36 17.92 25.78
C HIS A 165 -3.34 19.06 25.99
N PHE A 166 -3.40 19.75 27.13
CA PHE A 166 -2.43 20.78 27.49
C PHE A 166 -1.01 20.20 27.54
N LEU A 167 -0.81 19.04 28.17
CA LEU A 167 0.52 18.39 28.21
C LEU A 167 1.05 18.07 26.81
N GLU A 168 0.23 17.47 25.96
CA GLU A 168 0.64 17.12 24.60
C GLU A 168 1.00 18.37 23.77
N GLU A 169 0.23 19.46 23.90
CA GLU A 169 0.50 20.72 23.23
C GLU A 169 1.83 21.35 23.69
N HIS A 170 2.17 21.24 24.97
CA HIS A 170 3.37 21.87 25.56
C HIS A 170 4.64 21.00 25.49
N LYS A 171 4.50 19.69 25.27
CA LYS A 171 5.63 18.81 24.94
C LYS A 171 6.20 19.08 23.54
N GLY A 172 5.34 19.44 22.58
CA GLY A 172 5.74 19.72 21.19
C GLY A 172 6.86 20.76 21.04
N PRO A 173 6.77 21.94 21.69
CA PRO A 173 7.84 22.94 21.72
C PRO A 173 9.20 22.46 22.23
N LEU A 174 9.23 21.46 23.12
CA LEU A 174 10.46 20.89 23.67
C LEU A 174 11.09 19.80 22.79
N SER A 175 10.42 19.43 21.70
CA SER A 175 10.88 18.37 20.79
C SER A 175 12.34 18.59 20.34
N PRO A 176 13.17 17.52 20.29
CA PRO A 176 14.56 17.63 19.86
C PRO A 176 14.71 18.26 18.46
N VAL A 177 13.75 17.99 17.57
CA VAL A 177 13.76 18.47 16.18
C VAL A 177 13.80 20.00 16.05
N ARG A 178 13.23 20.75 17.02
CA ARG A 178 13.27 22.22 17.07
C ARG A 178 14.63 22.78 17.51
N ARG A 179 15.49 21.93 18.07
CA ARG A 179 16.81 22.29 18.65
C ARG A 179 18.00 21.73 17.86
N LEU A 180 17.75 21.03 16.76
CA LEU A 180 18.82 20.44 15.95
C LEU A 180 19.81 21.51 15.43
N PRO A 181 21.12 21.28 15.57
CA PRO A 181 22.16 22.11 14.96
C PRO A 181 22.00 22.24 13.44
N TYR A 182 22.56 23.29 12.84
CA TYR A 182 22.43 23.53 11.40
C TYR A 182 23.07 22.38 10.60
N GLU A 183 24.16 21.84 11.13
CA GLU A 183 24.96 20.75 10.59
C GLU A 183 24.18 19.43 10.56
N VAL A 184 23.38 19.16 11.60
CA VAL A 184 22.53 17.96 11.64
C VAL A 184 21.35 18.09 10.68
N LEU A 185 20.75 19.29 10.59
CA LEU A 185 19.71 19.56 9.61
C LEU A 185 20.22 19.43 8.17
N ALA A 186 21.43 19.92 7.91
CA ALA A 186 22.12 19.76 6.63
C ALA A 186 22.30 18.28 6.25
N GLN A 187 22.79 17.44 7.17
CA GLN A 187 22.93 16.00 6.92
C GLN A 187 21.59 15.33 6.61
N ILE A 188 20.54 15.66 7.37
CA ILE A 188 19.19 15.14 7.09
C ILE A 188 18.73 15.55 5.69
N PHE A 189 18.97 16.81 5.30
CA PHE A 189 18.55 17.32 3.99
C PHE A 189 19.32 16.68 2.85
N ASP A 190 20.60 16.37 3.05
CA ASP A 190 21.43 15.64 2.09
C ASP A 190 20.89 14.23 1.80
N PHE A 191 20.52 13.49 2.86
CA PHE A 191 19.83 12.19 2.70
C PHE A 191 18.53 12.33 1.91
N CYS A 192 17.75 13.39 2.13
CA CYS A 192 16.52 13.64 1.38
C CYS A 192 16.76 14.10 -0.07
N ALA A 193 17.93 14.68 -0.39
CA ALA A 193 18.23 15.20 -1.71
C ALA A 193 18.79 14.13 -2.65
N ASN A 194 19.55 13.19 -2.12
CA ASN A 194 20.31 12.21 -2.88
C ASN A 194 19.63 10.84 -3.00
N ASP A 195 18.38 10.74 -2.57
CA ASP A 195 17.55 9.55 -2.73
C ASP A 195 17.38 9.18 -4.22
N LEU A 196 17.63 7.91 -4.55
CA LEU A 196 17.41 7.36 -5.89
C LEU A 196 15.92 7.06 -6.16
N GLU A 197 15.10 7.01 -5.11
CA GLU A 197 13.64 6.86 -5.19
C GLU A 197 12.95 8.08 -4.55
N PRO A 198 13.06 9.27 -5.16
CA PRO A 198 12.60 10.51 -4.54
C PRO A 198 11.10 10.48 -4.24
N CYS A 199 10.71 11.02 -3.09
CA CYS A 199 9.31 11.24 -2.75
C CYS A 199 8.72 12.35 -3.63
N TRP A 200 8.02 11.95 -4.70
CA TRP A 200 7.43 12.87 -5.67
C TRP A 200 6.29 13.72 -5.09
N THR A 201 5.50 13.16 -4.16
CA THR A 201 4.31 13.83 -3.60
C THR A 201 4.68 14.88 -2.55
N VAL A 202 5.81 14.71 -1.87
CA VAL A 202 6.33 15.63 -0.86
C VAL A 202 7.81 15.93 -1.18
N PRO A 203 8.08 16.82 -2.15
CA PRO A 203 9.45 17.13 -2.55
C PRO A 203 10.29 17.64 -1.38
N SER A 204 11.61 17.38 -1.41
CA SER A 204 12.53 17.71 -0.32
C SER A 204 12.59 19.21 0.00
N TRP A 205 12.30 20.11 -0.95
CA TRP A 205 12.20 21.54 -0.66
C TRP A 205 11.02 21.92 0.26
N THR A 206 10.04 21.04 0.49
CA THR A 206 8.99 21.25 1.50
C THR A 206 9.56 21.36 2.92
N LEU A 207 10.76 20.84 3.16
CA LEU A 207 11.54 21.03 4.39
C LEU A 207 11.75 22.52 4.70
N ALA A 208 11.83 23.36 3.65
CA ALA A 208 11.92 24.82 3.79
C ALA A 208 10.67 25.46 4.43
N GLN A 209 9.54 24.74 4.49
CA GLN A 209 8.29 25.24 5.06
C GLN A 209 8.10 24.91 6.54
N VAL A 210 8.96 24.07 7.13
CA VAL A 210 8.79 23.58 8.50
C VAL A 210 9.02 24.68 9.54
N SER A 211 10.14 25.41 9.45
CA SER A 211 10.48 26.50 10.38
C SER A 211 11.37 27.54 9.69
N ARG A 212 11.59 28.70 10.33
CA ARG A 212 12.55 29.69 9.80
C ARG A 212 13.98 29.14 9.73
N ARG A 213 14.37 28.32 10.71
CA ARG A 213 15.68 27.68 10.78
C ARG A 213 15.88 26.66 9.66
N TRP A 214 14.89 25.79 9.46
CA TRP A 214 14.89 24.82 8.37
C TRP A 214 14.89 25.51 7.01
N ARG A 215 14.14 26.61 6.86
CA ARG A 215 14.18 27.45 5.66
C ARG A 215 15.58 28.02 5.41
N ALA A 216 16.26 28.50 6.45
CA ALA A 216 17.61 29.04 6.31
C ALA A 216 18.59 27.97 5.82
N VAL A 217 18.55 26.75 6.39
CA VAL A 217 19.33 25.60 5.89
C VAL A 217 18.92 25.27 4.45
N ALA A 218 17.63 25.10 4.18
CA ALA A 218 17.13 24.70 2.86
C ALA A 218 17.56 25.65 1.74
N LEU A 219 17.67 26.95 2.02
CA LEU A 219 18.11 27.95 1.05
C LEU A 219 19.61 27.87 0.74
N THR A 220 20.41 27.22 1.59
CA THR A 220 21.85 26.99 1.33
C THR A 220 22.14 25.63 0.70
N PHE A 221 21.12 24.79 0.49
CA PHE A 221 21.24 23.45 -0.09
C PHE A 221 20.45 23.38 -1.40
N PRO A 222 21.09 23.62 -2.56
CA PRO A 222 20.43 23.55 -3.86
C PRO A 222 19.86 22.17 -4.21
N GLU A 223 20.46 21.09 -3.70
CA GLU A 223 20.16 19.69 -4.06
C GLU A 223 18.72 19.30 -3.71
N ILE A 224 18.19 19.77 -2.57
CA ILE A 224 16.79 19.49 -2.17
C ILE A 224 15.76 20.16 -3.11
N TRP A 225 16.18 21.13 -3.92
CA TRP A 225 15.35 21.76 -4.95
C TRP A 225 15.42 21.00 -6.29
N GLY A 226 16.23 19.95 -6.39
CA GLY A 226 16.37 19.15 -7.61
C GLY A 226 15.16 18.28 -7.95
N VAL A 227 14.30 17.99 -6.98
CA VAL A 227 13.08 17.19 -7.18
C VAL A 227 11.92 18.10 -7.60
N VAL A 228 11.55 18.01 -8.88
CA VAL A 228 10.42 18.75 -9.43
C VAL A 228 9.12 18.03 -9.09
N PRO A 229 8.06 18.74 -8.62
CA PRO A 229 6.75 18.12 -8.40
C PRO A 229 6.22 17.45 -9.68
N PRO A 230 5.49 16.31 -9.58
CA PRO A 230 4.88 15.66 -10.74
C PRO A 230 4.04 16.62 -11.56
N ILE A 231 4.29 16.64 -12.86
CA ILE A 231 3.54 17.44 -13.83
C ILE A 231 2.66 16.49 -14.62
N ARG A 232 1.35 16.69 -14.55
CA ARG A 232 0.34 15.92 -15.28
C ARG A 232 -0.41 16.80 -16.26
N PHE A 233 -0.51 16.36 -17.50
CA PHE A 233 -1.25 17.04 -18.57
C PHE A 233 -2.57 16.32 -18.87
N PRO A 234 -3.65 17.05 -19.25
CA PRO A 234 -3.75 18.51 -19.30
C PRO A 234 -3.82 19.18 -17.93
N MET A 235 -3.36 20.43 -17.86
CA MET A 235 -3.50 21.26 -16.66
C MET A 235 -4.70 22.19 -16.81
N LYS A 236 -5.59 22.22 -15.79
CA LYS A 236 -6.80 23.07 -15.80
C LYS A 236 -6.51 24.55 -16.00
N ASP A 237 -5.37 25.03 -15.52
CA ASP A 237 -4.94 26.43 -15.61
C ASP A 237 -3.85 26.64 -16.67
N ASN A 238 -3.64 25.67 -17.57
CA ASN A 238 -2.59 25.70 -18.60
C ASN A 238 -1.19 26.01 -18.03
N GLY A 239 -0.96 25.68 -16.76
CA GLY A 239 0.32 25.91 -16.08
C GLY A 239 0.53 27.31 -15.48
N GLU A 240 -0.46 28.20 -15.47
CA GLU A 240 -0.32 29.57 -14.94
C GLU A 240 0.23 29.61 -13.51
N LYS A 241 -0.23 28.71 -12.62
CA LYS A 241 0.26 28.63 -11.24
C LYS A 241 1.55 27.84 -11.11
N THR A 242 1.77 26.88 -11.99
CA THR A 242 2.90 25.96 -11.92
C THR A 242 4.18 26.58 -12.47
N VAL A 243 4.09 27.41 -13.51
CA VAL A 243 5.26 28.05 -14.13
C VAL A 243 6.08 28.90 -13.14
N PRO A 244 5.48 29.79 -12.32
CA PRO A 244 6.24 30.56 -11.33
C PRO A 244 6.95 29.67 -10.30
N VAL A 245 6.26 28.64 -9.80
CA VAL A 245 6.83 27.70 -8.82
C VAL A 245 7.99 26.93 -9.45
N LEU A 246 7.79 26.42 -10.67
CA LEU A 246 8.82 25.67 -11.39
C LEU A 246 10.06 26.53 -11.68
N LYS A 247 9.89 27.78 -12.10
CA LYS A 247 11.00 28.71 -12.29
C LYS A 247 11.79 28.93 -11.01
N GLU A 248 11.11 29.08 -9.87
CA GLU A 248 11.77 29.25 -8.57
C GLU A 248 12.54 27.98 -8.15
N VAL A 249 11.96 26.80 -8.35
CA VAL A 249 12.60 25.51 -8.06
C VAL A 249 13.84 25.31 -8.95
N LEU A 250 13.72 25.58 -10.25
CA LEU A 250 14.84 25.52 -11.20
C LEU A 250 15.94 26.53 -10.88
N HIS A 251 15.56 27.74 -10.43
CA HIS A 251 16.51 28.76 -10.01
C HIS A 251 17.29 28.34 -8.75
N ARG A 252 16.58 27.83 -7.72
CA ARG A 252 17.21 27.44 -6.45
C ARG A 252 18.04 26.17 -6.54
N SER A 253 17.70 25.26 -7.45
CA SER A 253 18.52 24.07 -7.72
C SER A 253 19.85 24.40 -8.40
N GLY A 254 20.04 25.61 -8.92
CA GLY A 254 21.31 26.03 -9.51
C GLY A 254 21.70 25.12 -10.68
N GLU A 255 22.88 24.52 -10.65
CA GLU A 255 23.35 23.55 -11.64
C GLU A 255 23.21 22.08 -11.19
N HIS A 256 22.54 21.84 -10.06
CA HIS A 256 22.44 20.51 -9.49
C HIS A 256 21.51 19.61 -10.30
N PRO A 257 21.67 18.27 -10.19
CA PRO A 257 20.85 17.34 -10.94
C PRO A 257 19.35 17.47 -10.63
N LEU A 258 18.53 17.17 -11.63
CA LEU A 258 17.07 17.28 -11.59
C LEU A 258 16.43 15.90 -11.67
N SER A 259 15.44 15.67 -10.81
CA SER A 259 14.53 14.53 -10.87
C SER A 259 13.17 15.02 -11.33
N ILE A 260 12.68 14.47 -12.44
CA ILE A 260 11.44 14.90 -13.08
C ILE A 260 10.46 13.74 -13.25
N HIS A 261 9.17 14.04 -13.07
CA HIS A 261 8.08 13.12 -13.35
C HIS A 261 7.04 13.86 -14.21
N ILE A 262 6.84 13.36 -15.42
CA ILE A 262 5.90 13.92 -16.39
C ILE A 262 4.93 12.83 -16.83
N SER A 263 3.63 13.10 -16.77
CA SER A 263 2.63 12.20 -17.34
C SER A 263 1.61 12.98 -18.17
N SER A 264 1.06 12.36 -19.19
CA SER A 264 -0.01 12.95 -20.00
C SER A 264 -0.91 11.88 -20.58
N ASP A 265 -2.21 12.19 -20.66
CA ASP A 265 -3.20 11.45 -21.45
C ASP A 265 -3.40 12.07 -22.86
N GLU A 266 -2.88 13.28 -23.07
CA GLU A 266 -2.93 14.02 -24.34
C GLU A 266 -1.68 13.80 -25.20
N ASN A 267 -1.80 14.14 -26.49
CA ASN A 267 -0.73 14.10 -27.49
C ASN A 267 -0.17 15.50 -27.74
N GLY A 268 1.08 15.61 -28.19
CA GLY A 268 1.72 16.90 -28.53
C GLY A 268 2.15 17.69 -27.29
N VAL A 269 2.35 16.99 -26.18
CA VAL A 269 2.69 17.58 -24.88
C VAL A 269 4.10 18.15 -24.89
N VAL A 270 4.95 17.64 -25.77
CA VAL A 270 6.31 18.17 -25.98
C VAL A 270 6.30 19.67 -26.26
N ASP A 271 5.30 20.18 -26.96
CA ASP A 271 5.19 21.61 -27.30
C ASP A 271 4.64 22.47 -26.15
N HIS A 272 4.16 21.85 -25.06
CA HIS A 272 3.64 22.57 -23.92
C HIS A 272 4.74 23.41 -23.23
N ALA A 273 4.44 24.66 -22.88
CA ALA A 273 5.42 25.62 -22.36
C ALA A 273 6.17 25.15 -21.10
N ILE A 274 5.49 24.43 -20.21
CA ILE A 274 6.11 23.79 -19.03
C ILE A 274 7.11 22.71 -19.43
N PHE A 275 6.78 21.85 -20.39
CA PHE A 275 7.69 20.78 -20.79
C PHE A 275 8.89 21.36 -21.53
N GLN A 276 8.66 22.33 -22.43
CA GLN A 276 9.72 23.11 -23.08
C GLN A 276 10.65 23.79 -22.06
N LEU A 277 10.12 24.30 -20.93
CA LEU A 277 10.94 24.85 -19.85
C LEU A 277 11.84 23.77 -19.22
N LEU A 278 11.33 22.56 -18.96
CA LEU A 278 12.14 21.45 -18.41
C LEU A 278 13.19 20.96 -19.40
N ILE A 279 12.83 20.85 -20.69
CA ILE A 279 13.71 20.44 -21.79
C ILE A 279 14.92 21.37 -21.91
N LYS A 280 14.78 22.66 -21.59
CA LYS A 280 15.92 23.59 -21.56
C LYS A 280 17.00 23.17 -20.56
N HIS A 281 16.62 22.48 -19.49
CA HIS A 281 17.53 22.01 -18.43
C HIS A 281 17.86 20.50 -18.53
N CYS A 282 17.68 19.86 -19.70
CA CYS A 282 17.86 18.40 -19.84
C CYS A 282 19.28 17.86 -19.54
N MET A 283 20.31 18.70 -19.62
CA MET A 283 21.68 18.36 -19.19
C MET A 283 21.80 18.00 -17.71
N ARG A 284 20.87 18.49 -16.91
CA ARG A 284 20.82 18.24 -15.48
C ARG A 284 19.90 17.09 -15.11
N TRP A 285 19.12 16.53 -16.04
CA TRP A 285 18.21 15.43 -15.73
C TRP A 285 19.01 14.22 -15.25
N ARG A 286 18.70 13.73 -14.04
CA ARG A 286 19.32 12.55 -13.41
C ARG A 286 18.34 11.40 -13.29
N ILE A 287 17.13 11.68 -12.82
CA ILE A 287 16.04 10.70 -12.71
C ILE A 287 14.88 11.22 -13.54
N VAL A 288 14.46 10.44 -14.53
CA VAL A 288 13.38 10.81 -15.44
C VAL A 288 12.30 9.74 -15.38
N VAL A 289 11.09 10.15 -14.99
CA VAL A 289 9.88 9.33 -15.08
C VAL A 289 8.95 9.97 -16.11
N MET A 290 8.59 9.25 -17.16
CA MET A 290 7.72 9.74 -18.22
C MET A 290 6.63 8.72 -18.57
N ASP A 291 5.38 9.17 -18.57
CA ASP A 291 4.23 8.42 -19.10
C ASP A 291 3.59 9.24 -20.23
N LEU A 292 3.94 8.90 -21.48
CA LEU A 292 3.63 9.70 -22.65
C LEU A 292 3.23 8.82 -23.84
N GLU A 293 2.61 9.44 -24.85
CA GLU A 293 2.40 8.81 -26.15
C GLU A 293 3.72 8.63 -26.90
N VAL A 294 3.82 7.58 -27.72
CA VAL A 294 5.03 7.29 -28.51
C VAL A 294 5.49 8.45 -29.39
N ARG A 295 4.58 9.22 -29.99
CA ARG A 295 4.90 10.38 -30.84
C ARG A 295 5.55 11.51 -30.05
N ASP A 296 5.19 11.68 -28.78
CA ASP A 296 5.85 12.64 -27.89
C ASP A 296 7.29 12.21 -27.61
N PHE A 297 7.55 10.92 -27.36
CA PHE A 297 8.93 10.42 -27.22
C PHE A 297 9.76 10.60 -28.50
N MET A 298 9.16 10.36 -29.67
CA MET A 298 9.83 10.61 -30.95
C MET A 298 10.17 12.10 -31.10
N ALA A 299 9.22 12.99 -30.83
CA ALA A 299 9.41 14.44 -30.90
C ALA A 299 10.47 14.94 -29.90
N LEU A 300 10.63 14.30 -28.73
CA LEU A 300 11.69 14.64 -27.78
C LEU A 300 13.10 14.49 -28.34
N THR A 301 13.29 13.59 -29.31
CA THR A 301 14.61 13.27 -29.88
C THR A 301 15.37 14.52 -30.32
N GLN A 302 14.73 15.44 -31.04
CA GLN A 302 15.39 16.66 -31.53
C GLN A 302 15.83 17.62 -30.41
N PHE A 303 15.24 17.50 -29.22
CA PHE A 303 15.47 18.42 -28.12
C PHE A 303 16.51 17.94 -27.11
N ILE A 304 16.55 16.64 -26.84
CA ILE A 304 17.32 16.08 -25.72
C ILE A 304 18.46 15.17 -26.14
N ARG A 305 18.44 14.62 -27.37
CA ARG A 305 19.52 13.75 -27.85
C ARG A 305 20.87 14.46 -27.73
N HIS A 306 21.90 13.76 -27.27
CA HIS A 306 23.25 14.29 -26.95
C HIS A 306 23.35 15.26 -25.76
N ARG A 307 22.22 15.63 -25.13
CA ARG A 307 22.21 16.60 -24.02
C ARG A 307 21.95 15.93 -22.67
N LEU A 308 21.86 14.61 -22.59
CA LEU A 308 21.53 13.88 -21.36
C LEU A 308 22.77 13.46 -20.57
N THR A 309 23.62 14.43 -20.22
CA THR A 309 24.94 14.18 -19.60
C THR A 309 24.87 13.66 -18.17
N SER A 310 23.78 13.92 -17.45
CA SER A 310 23.59 13.53 -16.05
C SER A 310 22.60 12.38 -15.85
N LEU A 311 21.97 11.90 -16.93
CA LEU A 311 20.85 10.95 -16.84
C LEU A 311 21.36 9.62 -16.31
N TYR A 312 20.88 9.23 -15.13
CA TYR A 312 21.28 8.02 -14.41
C TYR A 312 20.17 6.96 -14.42
N SER A 313 18.93 7.38 -14.17
CA SER A 313 17.75 6.51 -14.11
C SER A 313 16.65 7.01 -15.03
N LEU A 314 16.13 6.10 -15.87
CA LEU A 314 15.08 6.36 -16.85
C LEU A 314 13.93 5.37 -16.65
N LYS A 315 12.75 5.89 -16.30
CA LYS A 315 11.51 5.14 -16.24
C LYS A 315 10.55 5.67 -17.29
N ILE A 316 10.15 4.83 -18.24
CA ILE A 316 9.22 5.22 -19.30
C ILE A 316 8.03 4.26 -19.40
N THR A 317 6.84 4.84 -19.46
CA THR A 317 5.61 4.17 -19.86
C THR A 317 5.20 4.74 -21.20
N VAL A 318 5.06 3.89 -22.22
CA VAL A 318 4.82 4.33 -23.60
C VAL A 318 3.44 3.90 -24.05
N ARG A 319 2.54 4.87 -24.22
CA ARG A 319 1.21 4.64 -24.77
C ARG A 319 1.29 4.55 -26.30
N MET A 320 0.70 3.48 -26.85
CA MET A 320 0.65 3.22 -28.29
C MET A 320 -0.77 3.39 -28.83
N PRO A 321 -1.01 4.33 -29.75
CA PRO A 321 -2.31 4.44 -30.40
C PRO A 321 -2.52 3.42 -31.54
N HIS A 322 -1.44 2.92 -32.15
CA HIS A 322 -1.46 2.02 -33.31
C HIS A 322 -0.35 0.96 -33.19
N ASP A 323 -0.56 -0.20 -33.82
CA ASP A 323 0.44 -1.27 -33.95
C ASP A 323 1.37 -0.97 -35.14
N GLU A 324 2.37 -0.12 -34.90
CA GLU A 324 3.41 0.26 -35.86
C GLU A 324 4.80 0.07 -35.21
N ASP A 325 5.84 -0.07 -36.03
CA ASP A 325 7.22 -0.14 -35.56
C ASP A 325 7.76 1.26 -35.25
N TYR A 326 7.84 1.59 -33.96
CA TYR A 326 8.38 2.86 -33.49
C TYR A 326 9.82 2.73 -32.95
N VAL A 327 10.66 3.72 -33.26
CA VAL A 327 12.04 3.82 -32.77
C VAL A 327 12.17 4.99 -31.80
N LEU A 328 12.66 4.70 -30.59
CA LEU A 328 12.90 5.71 -29.56
C LEU A 328 14.40 6.01 -29.46
N GLU A 329 14.84 7.10 -30.08
CA GLU A 329 16.25 7.51 -30.11
C GLU A 329 16.62 8.61 -29.11
N ALA A 330 15.62 9.20 -28.43
CA ALA A 330 15.81 10.36 -27.57
C ALA A 330 16.86 10.13 -26.46
N PHE A 331 16.99 8.88 -26.00
CA PHE A 331 17.87 8.47 -24.92
C PHE A 331 19.13 7.72 -25.39
N SER A 332 19.40 7.72 -26.71
CA SER A 332 20.51 6.96 -27.32
C SER A 332 21.90 7.37 -26.81
N ILE A 333 22.05 8.62 -26.35
CA ILE A 333 23.32 9.17 -25.88
C ILE A 333 23.13 9.75 -24.48
N ALA A 334 23.31 8.88 -23.50
CA ALA A 334 23.19 9.15 -22.07
C ALA A 334 24.34 8.43 -21.30
N PRO A 335 25.56 9.01 -21.24
CA PRO A 335 26.76 8.30 -20.77
C PRO A 335 26.73 7.87 -19.30
N MET A 336 25.85 8.47 -18.50
CA MET A 336 25.69 8.14 -17.08
C MET A 336 24.52 7.18 -16.81
N LEU A 337 23.79 6.74 -17.84
CA LEU A 337 22.60 5.90 -17.67
C LEU A 337 23.01 4.53 -17.11
N ARG A 338 22.39 4.13 -16.00
CA ARG A 338 22.64 2.85 -15.31
C ARG A 338 21.36 2.07 -15.06
N GLU A 339 20.25 2.76 -14.85
CA GLU A 339 18.97 2.15 -14.51
C GLU A 339 17.90 2.49 -15.54
N VAL A 340 17.23 1.46 -16.05
CA VAL A 340 16.12 1.63 -16.99
C VAL A 340 14.93 0.76 -16.57
N GLU A 341 13.76 1.37 -16.48
CA GLU A 341 12.47 0.70 -16.35
C GLU A 341 11.59 1.09 -17.54
N ILE A 342 11.10 0.10 -18.27
CA ILE A 342 10.23 0.31 -19.42
C ILE A 342 8.93 -0.47 -19.27
N ASP A 343 7.82 0.21 -19.50
CA ASP A 343 6.49 -0.36 -19.65
C ASP A 343 5.95 0.03 -21.03
N CYS A 344 6.07 -0.88 -21.99
CA CYS A 344 5.65 -0.62 -23.36
C CYS A 344 5.24 -1.90 -24.09
N PRO A 345 4.21 -1.87 -24.94
CA PRO A 345 3.83 -3.06 -25.69
C PRO A 345 4.89 -3.46 -26.73
N ARG A 346 5.40 -2.52 -27.55
CA ARG A 346 6.39 -2.78 -28.62
C ARG A 346 7.10 -1.51 -29.09
N VAL A 347 8.43 -1.40 -28.87
CA VAL A 347 9.29 -0.35 -29.48
C VAL A 347 10.70 -0.86 -29.73
N GLN A 348 11.42 -0.24 -30.66
CA GLN A 348 12.87 -0.32 -30.70
C GLN A 348 13.46 0.81 -29.84
N LEU A 349 13.99 0.47 -28.67
CA LEU A 349 14.63 1.43 -27.77
C LEU A 349 16.13 1.53 -28.07
N LEU A 350 16.62 2.74 -28.38
CA LEU A 350 18.05 3.00 -28.50
C LEU A 350 18.55 3.69 -27.24
N ILE A 351 19.36 2.97 -26.46
CA ILE A 351 20.02 3.42 -25.24
C ILE A 351 21.43 2.78 -25.14
N PRO A 352 22.34 3.32 -24.31
CA PRO A 352 23.64 2.70 -24.06
C PRO A 352 23.51 1.44 -23.20
N TRP A 353 23.22 0.29 -23.84
CA TRP A 353 22.96 -1.00 -23.18
C TRP A 353 24.15 -1.54 -22.36
N GLU A 354 25.38 -1.30 -22.80
CA GLU A 354 26.62 -1.88 -22.25
C GLU A 354 26.88 -1.54 -20.78
N GLN A 355 26.46 -0.34 -20.37
CA GLN A 355 26.74 0.24 -19.06
C GLN A 355 25.59 0.07 -18.05
N LEU A 356 24.50 -0.60 -18.43
CA LEU A 356 23.33 -0.75 -17.56
C LEU A 356 23.61 -1.73 -16.42
N THR A 357 23.29 -1.31 -15.19
CA THR A 357 23.38 -2.12 -13.96
C THR A 357 22.02 -2.63 -13.52
N ARG A 358 20.93 -1.93 -13.83
CA ARG A 358 19.55 -2.37 -13.53
C ARG A 358 18.65 -2.19 -14.73
N TYR A 359 17.93 -3.25 -15.11
CA TYR A 359 16.97 -3.21 -16.21
C TYR A 359 15.66 -3.90 -15.81
N THR A 360 14.55 -3.21 -16.03
CA THR A 360 13.19 -3.75 -15.85
C THR A 360 12.38 -3.51 -17.11
N GLU A 361 11.79 -4.56 -17.65
CA GLU A 361 10.94 -4.49 -18.84
C GLU A 361 9.59 -5.18 -18.58
N ARG A 362 8.51 -4.44 -18.82
CA ARG A 362 7.15 -4.97 -18.94
C ARG A 362 6.69 -4.71 -20.36
N SER A 363 6.58 -5.78 -21.15
CA SER A 363 6.30 -5.63 -22.58
C SER A 363 5.53 -6.79 -23.16
N THR A 364 4.92 -6.56 -24.33
CA THR A 364 4.30 -7.62 -25.14
C THR A 364 5.20 -8.08 -26.28
N ASP A 365 6.36 -7.46 -26.46
CA ASP A 365 7.39 -7.87 -27.42
C ASP A 365 8.78 -7.55 -26.86
N SER A 366 9.81 -8.28 -27.28
CA SER A 366 11.18 -8.10 -26.79
C SER A 366 11.71 -6.72 -27.20
N THR A 367 11.68 -5.77 -26.27
CA THR A 367 12.15 -4.40 -26.50
C THR A 367 13.64 -4.28 -26.25
N GLY A 368 14.10 -4.81 -25.11
CA GLY A 368 15.50 -4.72 -24.69
C GLY A 368 16.06 -5.98 -24.04
N VAL A 369 15.22 -6.98 -23.72
CA VAL A 369 15.66 -8.23 -23.10
C VAL A 369 16.82 -8.91 -23.84
N ILE A 370 16.77 -8.98 -25.18
CA ILE A 370 17.84 -9.59 -25.96
C ILE A 370 19.10 -8.73 -25.90
N GLN A 371 18.97 -7.42 -26.05
CA GLN A 371 20.08 -6.47 -26.09
C GLN A 371 20.81 -6.41 -24.74
N VAL A 372 20.09 -6.26 -23.63
CA VAL A 372 20.70 -6.17 -22.31
C VAL A 372 21.41 -7.48 -21.93
N LEU A 373 20.78 -8.63 -22.17
CA LEU A 373 21.39 -9.92 -21.87
C LEU A 373 22.56 -10.20 -22.80
N SER A 374 22.51 -9.80 -24.07
CA SER A 374 23.61 -10.04 -25.02
C SER A 374 24.79 -9.10 -24.82
N VAL A 375 24.56 -7.85 -24.44
CA VAL A 375 25.59 -6.79 -24.52
C VAL A 375 26.08 -6.33 -23.14
N SER A 376 25.20 -6.20 -22.13
CA SER A 376 25.64 -5.71 -20.81
C SER A 376 26.52 -6.73 -20.09
N SER A 377 27.60 -6.25 -19.47
CA SER A 377 28.44 -7.03 -18.55
C SER A 377 28.33 -6.55 -17.10
N GLU A 378 27.78 -5.35 -16.88
CA GLU A 378 27.64 -4.71 -15.57
C GLU A 378 26.26 -4.95 -14.92
N ILE A 379 25.35 -5.65 -15.61
CA ILE A 379 24.00 -5.90 -15.15
C ILE A 379 24.00 -6.71 -13.83
N SER A 380 23.45 -6.11 -12.77
CA SER A 380 23.29 -6.73 -11.46
C SER A 380 21.84 -7.13 -11.16
N TYR A 381 20.89 -6.34 -11.66
CA TYR A 381 19.46 -6.57 -11.52
C TYR A 381 18.78 -6.62 -12.88
N PHE A 382 18.09 -7.72 -13.17
CA PHE A 382 17.30 -7.87 -14.38
C PHE A 382 15.89 -8.39 -14.04
N SER A 383 14.87 -7.70 -14.57
CA SER A 383 13.47 -8.08 -14.45
C SER A 383 12.77 -8.02 -15.80
N TYR A 384 12.12 -9.10 -16.19
CA TYR A 384 11.34 -9.17 -17.42
C TYR A 384 9.95 -9.74 -17.17
N SER A 385 8.92 -9.07 -17.67
CA SER A 385 7.53 -9.47 -17.53
C SER A 385 6.82 -9.36 -18.88
N THR A 386 6.15 -10.44 -19.31
CA THR A 386 5.39 -10.45 -20.57
C THR A 386 4.10 -11.26 -20.49
N ARG A 387 3.07 -10.76 -21.19
CA ARG A 387 1.79 -11.45 -21.42
C ARG A 387 1.69 -12.07 -22.83
N ALA A 388 2.65 -11.80 -23.69
CA ALA A 388 2.63 -12.19 -25.09
C ALA A 388 3.55 -13.37 -25.37
N ILE A 389 3.33 -14.02 -26.52
CA ILE A 389 4.19 -15.10 -27.00
C ILE A 389 5.44 -14.49 -27.63
N VAL A 390 6.52 -14.43 -26.84
CA VAL A 390 7.81 -13.91 -27.29
C VAL A 390 8.75 -15.10 -27.56
N SER A 391 9.06 -15.33 -28.83
CA SER A 391 10.06 -16.35 -29.21
C SER A 391 11.46 -15.75 -29.10
N ILE A 392 12.12 -15.96 -27.96
CA ILE A 392 13.53 -15.56 -27.76
C ILE A 392 14.49 -16.68 -28.21
N GLN A 393 13.94 -17.84 -28.58
CA GLN A 393 14.71 -19.03 -28.93
C GLN A 393 15.59 -18.79 -30.16
N GLY A 394 16.90 -19.06 -30.00
CA GLY A 394 17.91 -18.86 -31.04
C GLY A 394 18.48 -17.43 -31.13
N HIS A 395 17.89 -16.46 -30.43
CA HIS A 395 18.38 -15.07 -30.42
C HIS A 395 19.42 -14.80 -29.33
N LEU A 396 19.38 -15.56 -28.23
CA LEU A 396 20.36 -15.47 -27.15
C LEU A 396 21.44 -16.56 -27.31
N GLN A 397 22.69 -16.11 -27.34
CA GLN A 397 23.84 -17.01 -27.24
C GLN A 397 24.15 -17.30 -25.77
N PRO A 398 24.69 -18.49 -25.44
CA PRO A 398 25.14 -18.79 -24.09
C PRO A 398 26.08 -17.71 -23.55
N LYS A 399 25.73 -17.10 -22.42
CA LYS A 399 26.50 -15.99 -21.83
C LYS A 399 26.64 -16.13 -20.33
N THR A 400 27.83 -15.79 -19.84
CA THR A 400 28.11 -15.67 -18.41
C THR A 400 27.93 -14.23 -17.97
N LEU A 401 27.07 -13.99 -16.97
CA LEU A 401 26.86 -12.69 -16.36
C LEU A 401 27.34 -12.74 -14.90
N THR A 402 28.56 -12.24 -14.67
CA THR A 402 29.27 -12.40 -13.38
C THR A 402 28.87 -11.41 -12.30
N ASN A 403 28.09 -10.38 -12.64
CA ASN A 403 27.65 -9.35 -11.69
C ASN A 403 26.16 -9.49 -11.33
N MET A 404 25.44 -10.41 -11.98
CA MET A 404 23.99 -10.54 -11.83
C MET A 404 23.65 -11.20 -10.49
N THR A 405 23.04 -10.43 -9.59
CA THR A 405 22.61 -10.87 -8.27
C THR A 405 21.12 -11.19 -8.22
N THR A 406 20.33 -10.54 -9.07
CA THR A 406 18.87 -10.65 -9.08
C THR A 406 18.32 -10.88 -10.47
N LEU A 407 17.54 -11.96 -10.63
CA LEU A 407 16.88 -12.36 -11.87
C LEU A 407 15.38 -12.60 -11.64
N HIS A 408 14.55 -11.73 -12.20
CA HIS A 408 13.09 -11.86 -12.13
C HIS A 408 12.50 -12.08 -13.52
N LEU A 409 11.76 -13.17 -13.71
CA LEU A 409 11.12 -13.53 -14.97
C LEU A 409 9.64 -13.84 -14.75
N ASN A 410 8.75 -13.10 -15.40
CA ASN A 410 7.31 -13.27 -15.27
C ASN A 410 6.64 -13.52 -16.62
N PHE A 411 6.25 -14.77 -16.86
CA PHE A 411 5.52 -15.20 -18.04
C PHE A 411 4.07 -15.52 -17.64
N TYR A 412 3.14 -14.68 -18.10
CA TYR A 412 1.71 -14.84 -17.79
C TYR A 412 0.97 -15.73 -18.80
N ASN A 413 1.60 -16.02 -19.94
CA ASN A 413 0.98 -16.79 -21.01
C ASN A 413 1.44 -18.25 -20.94
N PRO A 414 0.51 -19.23 -20.92
CA PRO A 414 0.85 -20.64 -20.77
C PRO A 414 1.58 -21.26 -21.95
N TRP A 415 1.52 -20.62 -23.11
CA TRP A 415 2.20 -21.06 -24.33
C TRP A 415 3.62 -20.49 -24.43
N VAL A 416 4.11 -19.82 -23.37
CA VAL A 416 5.39 -19.13 -23.35
C VAL A 416 6.34 -19.80 -22.40
N SER A 417 7.42 -20.31 -22.98
CA SER A 417 8.49 -20.93 -22.23
C SER A 417 9.65 -19.95 -22.07
N GLY A 418 9.90 -19.53 -20.83
CA GLY A 418 11.10 -18.78 -20.44
C GLY A 418 12.39 -19.61 -20.48
N THR A 419 12.28 -20.92 -20.79
CA THR A 419 13.40 -21.87 -20.91
C THR A 419 14.55 -21.30 -21.71
N SER A 420 14.27 -20.63 -22.83
CA SER A 420 15.30 -20.09 -23.73
C SER A 420 16.19 -19.04 -23.05
N ILE A 421 15.63 -18.19 -22.17
CA ILE A 421 16.42 -17.24 -21.38
C ILE A 421 17.23 -18.00 -20.32
N ILE A 422 16.58 -18.86 -19.54
CA ILE A 422 17.24 -19.57 -18.43
C ILE A 422 18.39 -20.45 -18.95
N ALA A 423 18.15 -21.22 -20.02
CA ALA A 423 19.12 -22.13 -20.63
C ALA A 423 20.33 -21.43 -21.24
N SER A 424 20.20 -20.17 -21.68
CA SER A 424 21.29 -19.40 -22.28
C SER A 424 22.17 -18.66 -21.28
N LEU A 425 21.87 -18.72 -19.98
CA LEU A 425 22.58 -17.94 -18.96
C LEU A 425 23.42 -18.81 -18.01
N ILE A 426 24.57 -18.28 -17.61
CA ILE A 426 25.46 -18.77 -16.55
C ILE A 426 25.66 -17.64 -15.54
N LEU A 427 25.17 -17.83 -14.31
CA LEU A 427 24.94 -16.74 -13.35
C LEU A 427 25.62 -17.02 -12.00
N PRO A 428 26.97 -16.98 -11.92
CA PRO A 428 27.70 -17.45 -10.75
C PRO A 428 27.41 -16.67 -9.45
N THR A 429 26.99 -15.41 -9.56
CA THR A 429 26.71 -14.51 -8.43
C THR A 429 25.22 -14.39 -8.09
N LEU A 430 24.36 -15.23 -8.67
CA LEU A 430 22.92 -15.14 -8.48
C LEU A 430 22.53 -15.46 -7.03
N ILE A 431 21.82 -14.53 -6.38
CA ILE A 431 21.37 -14.63 -4.99
C ILE A 431 19.84 -14.71 -4.94
N ASP A 432 19.16 -13.92 -5.78
CA ASP A 432 17.70 -13.78 -5.80
C ASP A 432 17.12 -14.17 -7.16
N LEU A 433 16.30 -15.21 -7.17
CA LEU A 433 15.65 -15.75 -8.36
C LEU A 433 14.13 -15.80 -8.17
N HIS A 434 13.42 -15.08 -9.02
CA HIS A 434 11.97 -15.13 -9.10
C HIS A 434 11.55 -15.57 -10.51
N VAL A 435 10.78 -16.64 -10.61
CA VAL A 435 10.22 -17.10 -11.88
C VAL A 435 8.73 -17.39 -11.73
N ARG A 436 7.91 -16.70 -12.52
CA ARG A 436 6.53 -17.07 -12.81
C ARG A 436 6.48 -17.66 -14.20
N SER A 437 6.13 -18.93 -14.32
CA SER A 437 5.95 -19.61 -15.60
C SER A 437 4.96 -20.76 -15.45
N LEU A 438 4.08 -20.90 -16.42
CA LEU A 438 3.09 -21.98 -16.47
C LEU A 438 3.64 -23.21 -17.23
N ASP A 439 4.94 -23.24 -17.52
CA ASP A 439 5.62 -24.36 -18.18
C ASP A 439 5.86 -25.53 -17.20
N ALA A 440 5.62 -26.75 -17.67
CA ALA A 440 5.81 -27.97 -16.89
C ALA A 440 7.29 -28.32 -16.69
N SER A 441 8.22 -27.83 -17.54
CA SER A 441 9.66 -28.11 -17.41
C SER A 441 10.40 -27.20 -16.43
N LEU A 442 9.72 -26.20 -15.87
CA LEU A 442 10.36 -25.11 -15.11
C LEU A 442 11.33 -25.60 -14.04
N VAL A 443 10.98 -26.64 -13.28
CA VAL A 443 11.85 -27.17 -12.23
C VAL A 443 13.13 -27.77 -12.79
N ASP A 444 13.06 -28.48 -13.92
CA ASP A 444 14.24 -29.05 -14.55
C ASP A 444 15.17 -27.94 -15.06
N ASP A 445 14.61 -26.89 -15.66
CA ASP A 445 15.37 -25.73 -16.15
C ASP A 445 16.08 -24.97 -15.02
N LEU A 446 15.42 -24.85 -13.86
CA LEU A 446 15.99 -24.23 -12.66
C LEU A 446 17.10 -25.10 -12.06
N ILE A 447 16.94 -26.43 -12.05
CA ILE A 447 17.99 -27.35 -11.61
C ILE A 447 19.20 -27.22 -12.55
N ASP A 448 18.98 -27.23 -13.86
CA ASP A 448 20.06 -27.06 -14.84
C ASP A 448 20.75 -25.69 -14.70
N LEU A 449 20.01 -24.62 -14.42
CA LEU A 449 20.58 -23.30 -14.14
C LEU A 449 21.47 -23.32 -12.90
N THR A 450 20.99 -23.90 -11.79
CA THR A 450 21.74 -23.95 -10.52
C THR A 450 23.00 -24.80 -10.66
N LEU A 451 22.92 -25.95 -11.35
CA LEU A 451 24.08 -26.81 -11.63
C LEU A 451 25.09 -26.12 -12.56
N ARG A 452 24.61 -25.46 -13.62
CA ARG A 452 25.47 -24.77 -14.59
C ARG A 452 26.13 -23.52 -14.00
N SER A 453 25.39 -22.78 -13.17
CA SER A 453 25.86 -21.52 -12.59
C SER A 453 26.65 -21.69 -11.31
N ILE A 454 26.44 -22.81 -10.59
CA ILE A 454 27.03 -23.08 -9.27
C ILE A 454 26.76 -21.90 -8.31
N CYS A 455 25.57 -21.32 -8.42
CA CYS A 455 25.19 -20.14 -7.65
C CYS A 455 24.72 -20.51 -6.24
N ALA A 456 24.98 -19.62 -5.28
CA ALA A 456 24.53 -19.77 -3.90
C ALA A 456 23.21 -19.03 -3.69
N LEU A 457 22.12 -19.58 -4.24
CA LEU A 457 20.79 -18.96 -4.12
C LEU A 457 20.36 -18.84 -2.64
N GLU A 458 20.06 -17.60 -2.24
CA GLU A 458 19.52 -17.29 -0.91
C GLU A 458 18.02 -17.05 -0.94
N LYS A 459 17.47 -16.61 -2.08
CA LYS A 459 16.06 -16.34 -2.29
C LYS A 459 15.56 -17.00 -3.57
N LEU A 460 14.45 -17.73 -3.46
CA LEU A 460 13.83 -18.43 -4.56
C LEU A 460 12.32 -18.26 -4.51
N SER A 461 11.74 -17.79 -5.60
CA SER A 461 10.31 -17.64 -5.75
C SER A 461 9.84 -18.29 -7.04
N ILE A 462 8.93 -19.26 -6.94
CA ILE A 462 8.40 -20.03 -8.07
C ILE A 462 6.88 -19.86 -8.12
N HIS A 463 6.35 -19.35 -9.23
CA HIS A 463 4.90 -19.31 -9.46
C HIS A 463 4.57 -20.08 -10.73
N SER A 464 4.01 -21.28 -10.60
CA SER A 464 3.76 -22.19 -11.72
C SER A 464 2.41 -22.87 -11.67
N LEU A 465 2.09 -23.62 -12.73
CA LEU A 465 1.07 -24.67 -12.65
C LEU A 465 1.58 -25.83 -11.77
N PRO A 466 0.70 -26.76 -11.36
CA PRO A 466 1.10 -27.93 -10.60
C PRO A 466 2.26 -28.71 -11.23
N ILE A 467 3.40 -28.74 -10.55
CA ILE A 467 4.63 -29.37 -11.00
C ILE A 467 4.58 -30.86 -10.67
N LYS A 468 4.72 -31.69 -11.70
CA LYS A 468 4.77 -33.14 -11.52
C LYS A 468 6.00 -33.54 -10.69
N GLY A 469 5.75 -34.12 -9.52
CA GLY A 469 6.81 -34.54 -8.58
C GLY A 469 7.22 -33.47 -7.57
N GLY A 470 6.52 -32.33 -7.53
CA GLY A 470 6.66 -31.30 -6.52
C GLY A 470 7.90 -30.40 -6.68
N VAL A 471 7.93 -29.32 -5.91
CA VAL A 471 9.03 -28.34 -5.90
C VAL A 471 10.25 -28.81 -5.09
N THR A 472 10.16 -29.89 -4.32
CA THR A 472 11.28 -30.36 -3.49
C THR A 472 12.54 -30.68 -4.30
N ARG A 473 12.38 -31.11 -5.56
CA ARG A 473 13.51 -31.45 -6.44
C ARG A 473 14.50 -30.28 -6.57
N ILE A 474 14.03 -29.05 -6.75
CA ILE A 474 14.91 -27.86 -6.82
C ILE A 474 15.43 -27.45 -5.43
N LEU A 475 14.66 -27.69 -4.37
CA LEU A 475 15.10 -27.41 -3.00
C LEU A 475 16.33 -28.23 -2.58
N LEU A 476 16.51 -29.43 -3.14
CA LEU A 476 17.71 -30.24 -2.93
C LEU A 476 18.98 -29.62 -3.54
N PHE A 477 18.85 -28.82 -4.59
CA PHE A 477 19.97 -28.13 -5.25
C PHE A 477 20.20 -26.71 -4.73
N THR A 478 19.44 -26.27 -3.72
CA THR A 478 19.53 -24.91 -3.17
C THR A 478 19.76 -24.92 -1.64
N PRO A 479 20.84 -25.53 -1.14
CA PRO A 479 21.05 -25.73 0.31
C PRO A 479 21.26 -24.43 1.10
N PHE A 480 21.59 -23.33 0.43
CA PHE A 480 21.83 -22.02 1.04
C PHE A 480 20.57 -21.16 1.17
N LEU A 481 19.43 -21.66 0.72
CA LEU A 481 18.18 -20.91 0.68
C LEU A 481 17.73 -20.43 2.06
N THR A 482 17.43 -19.14 2.16
CA THR A 482 16.94 -18.46 3.37
C THR A 482 15.50 -18.01 3.24
N GLU A 483 15.05 -17.67 2.02
CA GLU A 483 13.69 -17.27 1.72
C GLU A 483 13.14 -18.10 0.54
N PHE A 484 12.01 -18.78 0.76
CA PHE A 484 11.34 -19.55 -0.29
C PHE A 484 9.89 -19.11 -0.44
N LYS A 485 9.45 -18.92 -1.69
CA LYS A 485 8.07 -18.57 -2.02
C LYS A 485 7.54 -19.46 -3.14
N CYS A 486 6.38 -20.08 -2.98
CA CYS A 486 5.75 -20.86 -4.05
C CYS A 486 4.23 -20.89 -3.99
N ASN A 487 3.58 -21.18 -5.13
CA ASN A 487 2.13 -21.34 -5.24
C ASN A 487 1.64 -22.78 -5.45
N ASP A 488 2.54 -23.69 -5.79
CA ASP A 488 2.23 -25.11 -5.93
C ASP A 488 3.07 -25.88 -4.93
N PHE A 489 2.50 -26.11 -3.75
CA PHE A 489 3.16 -26.84 -2.67
C PHE A 489 2.33 -28.04 -2.27
N THR A 490 2.82 -29.24 -2.57
CA THR A 490 2.08 -30.48 -2.34
C THR A 490 2.32 -31.04 -0.93
N THR A 491 1.46 -31.97 -0.48
CA THR A 491 1.69 -32.69 0.79
C THR A 491 3.00 -33.48 0.78
N ASP A 492 3.36 -34.06 -0.38
CA ASP A 492 4.64 -34.77 -0.58
C ASP A 492 5.85 -33.81 -0.43
N ASP A 493 5.71 -32.55 -0.86
CA ASP A 493 6.76 -31.54 -0.62
C ASP A 493 6.90 -31.17 0.87
N LEU A 494 5.78 -31.08 1.59
CA LEU A 494 5.80 -30.84 3.04
C LEU A 494 6.47 -31.99 3.80
N GLU A 495 6.12 -33.23 3.48
CA GLU A 495 6.71 -34.41 4.12
C GLU A 495 8.23 -34.43 3.98
N ARG A 496 8.76 -34.00 2.84
CA ARG A 496 10.21 -33.91 2.61
C ARG A 496 10.90 -32.75 3.32
N LEU A 497 10.16 -31.69 3.68
CA LEU A 497 10.68 -30.60 4.50
C LEU A 497 10.72 -30.92 6.00
N VAL A 498 10.02 -31.99 6.44
CA VAL A 498 10.07 -32.48 7.83
C VAL A 498 11.49 -32.93 8.16
N ALA A 499 12.00 -32.50 9.31
CA ALA A 499 13.35 -32.83 9.71
C ALA A 499 13.44 -34.20 10.41
N ILE A 500 14.06 -35.19 9.76
CA ILE A 500 14.12 -36.60 10.22
C ILE A 500 15.47 -36.96 10.89
N PRO A 501 15.51 -37.67 12.04
CA PRO A 501 16.75 -37.89 12.79
C PRO A 501 17.80 -38.66 11.99
N GLY A 502 19.02 -38.14 11.94
CA GLY A 502 20.12 -38.73 11.17
C GLY A 502 20.07 -38.48 9.66
N ILE A 503 19.05 -37.77 9.15
CA ILE A 503 18.94 -37.39 7.73
C ILE A 503 19.15 -35.86 7.59
N PRO A 504 20.03 -35.40 6.69
CA PRO A 504 20.19 -33.98 6.40
C PRO A 504 18.87 -33.35 5.97
N SER A 505 18.50 -32.24 6.59
CA SER A 505 17.26 -31.54 6.25
C SER A 505 17.39 -30.84 4.90
N VAL A 506 16.32 -30.85 4.11
CA VAL A 506 16.21 -30.04 2.90
C VAL A 506 16.14 -28.56 3.31
N VAL A 507 16.88 -27.70 2.60
CA VAL A 507 17.01 -26.25 2.87
C VAL A 507 17.20 -25.91 4.35
N PRO A 508 18.31 -26.34 4.99
CA PRO A 508 18.49 -26.23 6.44
C PRO A 508 18.58 -24.77 6.93
N ARG A 509 18.85 -23.81 6.03
CA ARG A 509 18.96 -22.38 6.33
C ARG A 509 17.67 -21.58 6.13
N LEU A 510 16.57 -22.24 5.77
CA LEU A 510 15.29 -21.58 5.48
C LEU A 510 14.74 -20.87 6.73
N ARG A 511 14.61 -19.54 6.63
CA ARG A 511 14.08 -18.65 7.67
C ARG A 511 12.68 -18.15 7.34
N LYS A 512 12.40 -17.92 6.06
CA LYS A 512 11.12 -17.39 5.59
C LYS A 512 10.51 -18.30 4.54
N LEU A 513 9.25 -18.66 4.75
CA LEU A 513 8.49 -19.49 3.83
C LEU A 513 7.16 -18.81 3.50
N VAL A 514 6.88 -18.60 2.22
CA VAL A 514 5.62 -18.01 1.75
C VAL A 514 4.93 -18.99 0.80
N LEU A 515 3.77 -19.49 1.19
CA LEU A 515 3.01 -20.45 0.40
C LEU A 515 1.72 -19.80 -0.08
N HIS A 516 1.48 -19.79 -1.39
CA HIS A 516 0.15 -19.57 -1.93
C HIS A 516 -0.54 -20.93 -2.01
N LEU A 517 -1.69 -21.07 -1.37
CA LEU A 517 -2.41 -22.33 -1.23
C LEU A 517 -3.87 -22.13 -1.59
N ASP A 518 -4.43 -23.09 -2.31
CA ASP A 518 -5.87 -23.15 -2.59
C ASP A 518 -6.63 -23.98 -1.53
N THR A 519 -5.91 -24.80 -0.75
CA THR A 519 -6.51 -25.69 0.25
C THR A 519 -5.74 -25.70 1.58
N PRO A 520 -6.43 -25.94 2.71
CA PRO A 520 -5.81 -26.16 4.01
C PRO A 520 -4.83 -27.34 4.01
N VAL A 521 -3.68 -27.20 4.69
CA VAL A 521 -2.71 -28.30 4.80
C VAL A 521 -2.36 -28.60 6.26
N ARG A 522 -2.69 -29.80 6.74
CA ARG A 522 -2.58 -30.20 8.16
C ARG A 522 -1.15 -30.45 8.59
N GLU A 523 -0.33 -30.92 7.66
CA GLU A 523 1.03 -31.41 7.90
C GLU A 523 2.01 -30.26 8.19
N LEU A 524 1.62 -29.01 7.92
CA LEU A 524 2.42 -27.80 8.15
C LEU A 524 2.90 -27.68 9.59
N ASN A 525 2.03 -27.89 10.59
CA ASN A 525 2.42 -27.78 11.99
C ASN A 525 3.49 -28.81 12.39
N ASN A 526 3.37 -30.04 11.89
CA ASN A 526 4.35 -31.11 12.16
C ASN A 526 5.71 -30.75 11.55
N MET A 527 5.70 -30.21 10.32
CA MET A 527 6.91 -29.73 9.65
C MET A 527 7.58 -28.61 10.47
N ILE A 528 6.81 -27.60 10.90
CA ILE A 528 7.33 -26.48 11.71
C ILE A 528 7.97 -26.99 13.01
N LEU A 529 7.26 -27.81 13.79
CA LEU A 529 7.74 -28.34 15.06
C LEU A 529 9.02 -29.17 14.88
N SER A 530 9.06 -30.01 13.84
CA SER A 530 10.23 -30.84 13.55
C SER A 530 11.49 -30.00 13.29
N ARG A 531 11.36 -28.86 12.60
CA ARG A 531 12.49 -27.99 12.25
C ARG A 531 13.01 -27.21 13.45
N HIS A 532 12.11 -26.71 14.31
CA HIS A 532 12.49 -25.98 15.53
C HIS A 532 13.20 -26.84 16.57
N SER A 533 12.92 -28.15 16.60
CA SER A 533 13.52 -29.07 17.57
C SER A 533 15.02 -29.37 17.34
N ARG A 534 15.61 -28.90 16.23
CA ARG A 534 16.96 -29.30 15.80
C ARG A 534 17.98 -28.18 15.84
N ARG A 535 19.20 -28.53 16.27
CA ARG A 535 20.36 -27.63 16.26
C ARG A 535 20.95 -27.39 14.87
N GLU A 536 20.76 -28.32 13.93
CA GLU A 536 21.32 -28.25 12.57
C GLU A 536 20.50 -27.35 11.64
N ASN A 537 19.24 -27.09 12.00
CA ASN A 537 18.34 -26.25 11.22
C ASN A 537 18.29 -24.86 11.83
N VAL A 538 18.18 -23.86 10.96
CA VAL A 538 17.78 -22.52 11.38
C VAL A 538 16.29 -22.55 11.67
N ALA A 539 15.88 -21.95 12.78
CA ALA A 539 14.47 -21.79 13.14
C ALA A 539 13.74 -20.99 12.07
N LEU A 540 12.51 -21.37 11.77
CA LEU A 540 11.69 -20.66 10.80
C LEU A 540 11.18 -19.37 11.47
N GLU A 541 11.74 -18.23 11.08
CA GLU A 541 11.40 -16.92 11.64
C GLU A 541 10.03 -16.44 11.17
N SER A 542 9.65 -16.79 9.94
CA SER A 542 8.40 -16.34 9.32
C SER A 542 7.82 -17.42 8.41
N LEU A 543 6.53 -17.67 8.58
CA LEU A 543 5.74 -18.49 7.67
C LEU A 543 4.43 -17.77 7.35
N THR A 544 4.20 -17.55 6.07
CA THR A 544 3.03 -16.84 5.56
C THR A 544 2.29 -17.74 4.57
N LEU A 545 1.00 -17.91 4.78
CA LEU A 545 0.10 -18.60 3.86
C LEU A 545 -0.83 -17.57 3.21
N ILE A 546 -0.95 -17.62 1.90
CA ILE A 546 -1.78 -16.72 1.10
C ILE A 546 -2.82 -17.56 0.38
N PHE A 547 -4.09 -17.22 0.56
CA PHE A 547 -5.23 -17.95 -0.03
C PHE A 547 -5.91 -17.12 -1.10
N THR A 548 -6.74 -17.76 -1.93
CA THR A 548 -7.49 -17.05 -2.99
C THR A 548 -8.61 -16.21 -2.41
N ASN A 549 -9.21 -16.65 -1.30
CA ASN A 549 -10.35 -16.00 -0.67
C ASN A 549 -10.36 -16.16 0.85
N ALA A 550 -11.25 -15.39 1.49
CA ALA A 550 -11.36 -15.32 2.95
C ALA A 550 -11.93 -16.59 3.58
N VAL A 551 -12.70 -17.38 2.83
CA VAL A 551 -13.32 -18.63 3.32
C VAL A 551 -12.24 -19.69 3.47
N GLU A 552 -11.46 -19.94 2.41
CA GLU A 552 -10.32 -20.86 2.43
C GLU A 552 -9.30 -20.49 3.51
N CYS A 553 -8.99 -19.19 3.65
CA CYS A 553 -8.11 -18.69 4.70
C CYS A 553 -8.63 -19.03 6.10
N PHE A 554 -9.94 -18.85 6.34
CA PHE A 554 -10.55 -19.17 7.63
C PHE A 554 -10.59 -20.68 7.89
N GLU A 555 -10.97 -21.47 6.90
CA GLU A 555 -10.95 -22.94 6.99
C GLU A 555 -9.54 -23.46 7.27
N ALA A 556 -8.52 -22.90 6.62
CA ALA A 556 -7.13 -23.25 6.88
C ALA A 556 -6.71 -22.93 8.31
N GLN A 557 -7.13 -21.79 8.85
CA GLN A 557 -6.88 -21.46 10.25
C GLN A 557 -7.55 -22.48 11.18
N CYS A 558 -8.81 -22.84 10.93
CA CYS A 558 -9.52 -23.85 11.71
C CYS A 558 -8.79 -25.19 11.70
N VAL A 559 -8.28 -25.61 10.54
CA VAL A 559 -7.54 -26.87 10.39
C VAL A 559 -6.19 -26.84 11.10
N LEU A 560 -5.45 -25.74 10.97
CA LEU A 560 -4.12 -25.57 11.57
C LEU A 560 -4.18 -25.39 13.09
N GLU A 561 -5.20 -24.71 13.60
CA GLU A 561 -5.39 -24.54 15.05
C GLU A 561 -6.21 -25.68 15.68
N GLY A 562 -6.64 -26.67 14.88
CA GLY A 562 -7.38 -27.85 15.33
C GLY A 562 -8.84 -27.60 15.72
N TRP A 563 -9.40 -26.44 15.34
CA TRP A 563 -10.80 -26.06 15.56
C TRP A 563 -11.78 -26.75 14.62
N ASP A 564 -11.32 -27.57 13.68
CA ASP A 564 -12.19 -28.35 12.79
C ASP A 564 -12.70 -29.64 13.46
N LYS A 565 -12.04 -30.10 14.53
CA LYS A 565 -12.38 -31.34 15.27
C LYS A 565 -13.51 -31.15 16.29
N VAL A 566 -14.50 -30.35 15.95
CA VAL A 566 -15.67 -30.09 16.82
C VAL A 566 -16.68 -31.23 16.69
N ASP A 567 -17.50 -31.46 17.71
CA ASP A 567 -18.68 -32.34 17.59
C ASP A 567 -19.51 -31.91 16.37
N GLY A 568 -19.72 -32.82 15.40
CA GLY A 568 -20.28 -32.46 14.10
C GLY A 568 -21.70 -31.88 14.14
N LYS A 569 -22.51 -32.22 15.16
CA LYS A 569 -23.86 -31.63 15.31
C LYS A 569 -23.78 -30.23 15.91
N LEU A 570 -22.94 -30.04 16.92
CA LEU A 570 -22.80 -28.74 17.59
C LEU A 570 -21.98 -27.75 16.74
N GLY A 571 -20.95 -28.24 16.04
CA GLY A 571 -20.13 -27.47 15.11
C GLY A 571 -20.93 -26.92 13.93
N GLY A 572 -21.84 -27.72 13.35
CA GLY A 572 -22.74 -27.24 12.29
C GLY A 572 -23.62 -26.08 12.75
N VAL A 573 -24.26 -26.21 13.91
CA VAL A 573 -25.12 -25.15 14.47
C VAL A 573 -24.33 -23.87 14.79
N ILE A 574 -23.14 -24.00 15.37
CA ILE A 574 -22.29 -22.86 15.77
C ILE A 574 -21.62 -22.20 14.56
N GLY A 575 -21.25 -22.99 13.53
CA GLY A 575 -20.70 -22.48 12.27
C GLY A 575 -21.72 -21.66 11.46
N GLU A 576 -23.00 -22.05 11.50
CA GLU A 576 -24.09 -21.32 10.83
C GLU A 576 -24.37 -19.95 11.46
N TRP A 577 -24.08 -19.74 12.75
CA TRP A 577 -24.34 -18.47 13.44
C TRP A 577 -23.64 -17.27 12.82
N ARG A 578 -22.40 -17.46 12.33
CA ARG A 578 -21.67 -16.39 11.66
C ARG A 578 -22.31 -16.04 10.32
N ALA A 579 -22.64 -17.04 9.51
CA ALA A 579 -23.27 -16.83 8.21
C ALA A 579 -24.65 -16.16 8.36
N ASP A 580 -25.45 -16.60 9.34
CA ASP A 580 -26.75 -16.00 9.64
C ASP A 580 -26.62 -14.54 10.06
N LEU A 581 -25.68 -14.23 10.96
CA LEU A 581 -25.45 -12.86 11.42
C LEU A 581 -24.87 -11.96 10.32
N GLU A 582 -23.90 -12.44 9.55
CA GLU A 582 -23.33 -11.67 8.43
C GLU A 582 -24.39 -11.41 7.36
N LYS A 583 -25.24 -12.40 7.03
CA LYS A 583 -26.36 -12.25 6.11
C LYS A 583 -27.35 -11.18 6.56
N GLU A 584 -27.76 -11.22 7.83
CA GLU A 584 -28.69 -10.22 8.38
C GLU A 584 -28.02 -8.83 8.48
N LEU A 585 -26.72 -8.74 8.76
CA LEU A 585 -25.97 -7.49 8.73
C LEU A 585 -25.84 -6.92 7.30
N ILE A 586 -25.60 -7.74 6.28
CA ILE A 586 -25.52 -7.31 4.87
C ILE A 586 -26.88 -6.82 4.37
N ASN A 587 -27.94 -7.58 4.63
CA ASN A 587 -29.32 -7.21 4.29
C ASN A 587 -29.75 -5.90 4.95
N TRP A 588 -29.13 -5.56 6.09
CA TRP A 588 -29.36 -4.31 6.80
C TRP A 588 -28.59 -3.12 6.20
N VAL A 589 -27.32 -3.31 5.82
CA VAL A 589 -26.47 -2.22 5.28
C VAL A 589 -26.82 -1.85 3.84
N THR A 590 -27.24 -2.82 3.01
CA THR A 590 -27.57 -2.57 1.60
C THR A 590 -28.94 -1.89 1.46
N PRO A 591 -29.03 -0.62 0.95
CA PRO A 591 -30.31 0.04 0.80
C PRO A 591 -31.14 -0.65 -0.28
N SER A 592 -32.34 -1.13 0.06
CA SER A 592 -33.25 -1.66 -0.96
C SER A 592 -33.67 -0.55 -1.94
N ARG A 593 -33.61 -0.83 -3.25
CA ARG A 593 -34.10 0.09 -4.31
C ARG A 593 -35.63 0.21 -4.36
N GLU A 594 -36.35 -0.47 -3.47
CA GLU A 594 -37.81 -0.49 -3.43
C GLU A 594 -38.38 0.58 -2.48
N GLY A 595 -39.63 0.98 -2.71
CA GLY A 595 -40.25 2.14 -2.07
C GLY A 595 -40.22 2.18 -0.53
N SER A 596 -40.28 3.41 0.00
CA SER A 596 -40.10 3.81 1.41
C SER A 596 -40.76 2.94 2.50
N TRP A 597 -41.88 2.26 2.22
CA TRP A 597 -42.58 1.41 3.20
C TRP A 597 -42.00 -0.02 3.28
N ASN A 598 -41.58 -0.60 2.15
CA ASN A 598 -40.97 -1.93 2.12
C ASN A 598 -39.59 -1.92 2.81
N THR A 599 -38.81 -0.85 2.62
CA THR A 599 -37.51 -0.64 3.28
C THR A 599 -37.65 -0.55 4.81
N ALA A 600 -38.68 0.18 5.31
CA ALA A 600 -38.92 0.30 6.75
C ALA A 600 -39.32 -1.04 7.38
N MET A 601 -40.18 -1.81 6.71
CA MET A 601 -40.65 -3.11 7.21
C MET A 601 -39.58 -4.20 7.13
N MET A 602 -38.74 -4.21 6.08
CA MET A 602 -37.53 -5.03 6.02
C MET A 602 -36.57 -4.71 7.17
N ASN A 603 -36.30 -3.42 7.43
CA ASN A 603 -35.43 -3.01 8.53
C ASN A 603 -35.94 -3.47 9.90
N VAL A 604 -37.25 -3.43 10.16
CA VAL A 604 -37.84 -3.94 11.42
C VAL A 604 -37.66 -5.46 11.53
N LYS A 605 -37.92 -6.21 10.46
CA LYS A 605 -37.76 -7.68 10.44
C LYS A 605 -36.30 -8.09 10.67
N VAL A 606 -35.37 -7.48 9.95
CA VAL A 606 -33.92 -7.74 10.06
C VAL A 606 -33.41 -7.35 11.45
N THR A 607 -33.83 -6.19 11.99
CA THR A 607 -33.50 -5.76 13.37
C THR A 607 -34.02 -6.76 14.41
N HIS A 608 -35.22 -7.29 14.24
CA HIS A 608 -35.77 -8.31 15.14
C HIS A 608 -34.98 -9.62 15.06
N GLN A 609 -34.63 -10.08 13.86
CA GLN A 609 -33.82 -11.28 13.65
C GLN A 609 -32.42 -11.14 14.26
N LEU A 610 -31.71 -10.03 14.01
CA LEU A 610 -30.47 -9.68 14.71
C LEU A 610 -30.65 -9.72 16.24
N GLY A 611 -31.77 -9.18 16.73
CA GLY A 611 -32.15 -9.25 18.15
C GLY A 611 -32.25 -10.67 18.70
N ILE A 612 -32.80 -11.61 17.91
CA ILE A 612 -32.90 -13.04 18.26
C ILE A 612 -31.49 -13.65 18.30
N HIS A 613 -30.69 -13.48 17.25
CA HIS A 613 -29.34 -14.05 17.19
C HIS A 613 -28.46 -13.59 18.35
N PHE A 614 -28.50 -12.30 18.71
CA PHE A 614 -27.78 -11.79 19.88
C PHE A 614 -28.28 -12.41 21.20
N ARG A 615 -29.60 -12.58 21.39
CA ARG A 615 -30.14 -13.21 22.61
C ARG A 615 -29.69 -14.66 22.73
N THR A 616 -29.67 -15.39 21.61
CA THR A 616 -29.17 -16.77 21.57
C THR A 616 -27.71 -16.82 22.01
N LEU A 617 -26.85 -15.96 21.45
CA LEU A 617 -25.44 -15.86 21.83
C LEU A 617 -25.23 -15.46 23.29
N GLU A 618 -26.02 -14.52 23.80
CA GLU A 618 -25.95 -14.05 25.20
C GLU A 618 -26.31 -15.17 26.18
N SER A 619 -27.31 -15.99 25.85
CA SER A 619 -27.75 -17.11 26.65
C SER A 619 -26.83 -18.33 26.60
N TYR A 620 -26.00 -18.44 25.55
CA TYR A 620 -25.13 -19.58 25.36
C TYR A 620 -23.81 -19.42 26.13
N GLU A 621 -23.38 -20.50 26.78
CA GLU A 621 -22.09 -20.60 27.46
C GLU A 621 -21.19 -21.58 26.70
N PHE A 622 -20.09 -21.06 26.15
CA PHE A 622 -19.09 -21.88 25.49
C PHE A 622 -18.24 -22.59 26.55
N SER A 623 -18.14 -23.91 26.44
CA SER A 623 -17.30 -24.73 27.32
C SER A 623 -15.80 -24.66 26.98
N ASP A 624 -15.48 -24.27 25.74
CA ASP A 624 -14.12 -24.28 25.19
C ASP A 624 -14.00 -23.17 24.13
N ALA A 625 -12.87 -22.46 24.12
CA ALA A 625 -12.59 -21.37 23.19
C ALA A 625 -12.67 -21.84 21.73
N LYS A 626 -12.37 -23.12 21.45
CA LYS A 626 -12.40 -23.68 20.10
C LYS A 626 -13.75 -23.50 19.39
N TYR A 627 -14.86 -23.52 20.12
CA TYR A 627 -16.21 -23.32 19.53
C TYR A 627 -16.43 -21.87 19.11
N ILE A 628 -15.86 -20.92 19.87
CA ILE A 628 -15.89 -19.49 19.54
C ILE A 628 -15.03 -19.24 18.31
N TYR A 629 -13.85 -19.85 18.25
CA TYR A 629 -12.96 -19.71 17.11
C TYR A 629 -13.49 -20.39 15.85
N HIS A 630 -14.04 -21.61 15.97
CA HIS A 630 -14.67 -22.34 14.86
C HIS A 630 -15.79 -21.56 14.20
N SER A 631 -16.62 -20.85 14.98
CA SER A 631 -17.65 -19.96 14.40
C SER A 631 -17.08 -18.68 13.81
N GLY A 632 -15.95 -18.18 14.33
CA GLY A 632 -15.44 -16.85 13.98
C GLY A 632 -16.32 -15.71 14.50
N ILE A 633 -17.25 -16.00 15.42
CA ILE A 633 -18.27 -15.03 15.85
C ILE A 633 -17.70 -13.86 16.66
N HIS A 634 -16.60 -14.10 17.37
CA HIS A 634 -15.89 -13.08 18.14
C HIS A 634 -15.36 -11.95 17.26
N ILE A 635 -14.99 -12.23 16.01
CA ILE A 635 -14.55 -11.22 15.05
C ILE A 635 -15.71 -10.35 14.60
N VAL A 636 -16.86 -10.97 14.28
CA VAL A 636 -18.08 -10.25 13.91
C VAL A 636 -18.53 -9.33 15.04
N MET A 637 -18.59 -9.85 16.28
CA MET A 637 -18.97 -9.06 17.45
C MET A 637 -17.98 -7.91 17.72
N LYS A 638 -16.68 -8.15 17.55
CA LYS A 638 -15.66 -7.11 17.68
C LYS A 638 -15.85 -6.00 16.63
N LYS A 639 -16.10 -6.36 15.38
CA LYS A 639 -16.39 -5.41 14.30
C LYS A 639 -17.64 -4.59 14.62
N VAL A 640 -18.75 -5.23 15.00
CA VAL A 640 -20.01 -4.54 15.38
C VAL A 640 -19.81 -3.60 16.57
N GLY A 641 -19.09 -4.02 17.61
CA GLY A 641 -18.77 -3.20 18.78
C GLY A 641 -17.94 -1.95 18.47
N ASN A 642 -17.23 -1.93 17.34
CA ASN A 642 -16.35 -0.83 16.93
C ASN A 642 -16.94 0.07 15.83
N MET A 643 -18.14 -0.23 15.30
CA MET A 643 -18.78 0.59 14.26
C MET A 643 -19.05 2.03 14.70
N VAL A 644 -18.93 2.97 13.75
CA VAL A 644 -19.31 4.38 13.93
C VAL A 644 -20.85 4.46 14.00
N THR A 645 -21.39 5.32 14.87
CA THR A 645 -22.83 5.44 15.15
C THR A 645 -23.72 5.77 13.95
N SER A 646 -23.15 6.24 12.83
CA SER A 646 -23.86 6.45 11.56
C SER A 646 -24.09 5.17 10.76
N GLY A 647 -23.45 4.05 11.14
CA GLY A 647 -23.51 2.74 10.48
C GLY A 647 -24.16 1.65 11.33
N LEU A 648 -24.99 2.01 12.32
CA LEU A 648 -25.85 1.09 13.08
C LEU A 648 -27.27 1.68 13.21
N PRO A 649 -28.33 0.87 13.40
CA PRO A 649 -29.67 1.40 13.57
C PRO A 649 -29.72 2.34 14.78
N GLN A 650 -30.22 3.57 14.61
CA GLN A 650 -30.54 4.50 15.71
C GLN A 650 -31.77 4.05 16.52
N VAL A 651 -31.99 2.74 16.65
CA VAL A 651 -33.01 2.23 17.57
C VAL A 651 -32.30 2.00 18.90
N GLU A 652 -32.27 3.05 19.73
CA GLU A 652 -31.73 3.04 21.10
C GLU A 652 -32.20 1.83 21.92
N ALA A 653 -33.35 1.23 21.58
CA ALA A 653 -33.95 0.10 22.27
C ALA A 653 -33.16 -1.24 22.17
N TYR A 654 -32.34 -1.47 21.14
CA TYR A 654 -31.68 -2.76 20.94
C TYR A 654 -30.18 -2.80 21.29
N ASN A 655 -29.53 -1.64 21.38
CA ASN A 655 -28.18 -1.47 21.93
C ASN A 655 -27.12 -2.48 21.40
N PHE A 656 -27.16 -2.83 20.11
CA PHE A 656 -26.36 -3.92 19.53
C PHE A 656 -24.86 -3.74 19.69
N LYS A 657 -24.36 -2.49 19.67
CA LYS A 657 -22.94 -2.19 19.82
C LYS A 657 -22.44 -2.54 21.22
N GLU A 658 -23.18 -2.13 22.24
CA GLU A 658 -22.91 -2.39 23.65
C GLU A 658 -23.08 -3.88 23.96
N ARG A 659 -24.09 -4.52 23.38
CA ARG A 659 -24.29 -5.98 23.49
C ARG A 659 -23.14 -6.76 22.86
N ALA A 660 -22.67 -6.33 21.68
CA ALA A 660 -21.52 -6.95 21.02
C ALA A 660 -20.24 -6.81 21.84
N ARG A 661 -20.01 -5.62 22.45
CA ARG A 661 -18.89 -5.41 23.40
C ARG A 661 -19.01 -6.32 24.62
N ALA A 662 -20.20 -6.39 25.23
CA ALA A 662 -20.44 -7.25 26.38
C ALA A 662 -20.23 -8.75 26.06
N LEU A 663 -20.58 -9.19 24.85
CA LEU A 663 -20.29 -10.56 24.38
C LEU A 663 -18.79 -10.80 24.22
N VAL A 664 -18.04 -9.85 23.65
CA VAL A 664 -16.58 -9.95 23.56
C VAL A 664 -15.95 -9.99 24.97
N ASP A 665 -16.38 -9.12 25.88
CA ASP A 665 -15.90 -9.09 27.27
C ASP A 665 -16.27 -10.40 28.01
N LYS A 666 -17.45 -10.99 27.72
CA LYS A 666 -17.87 -12.30 28.25
C LYS A 666 -16.92 -13.41 27.81
N TRP A 667 -16.45 -13.38 26.56
CA TRP A 667 -15.59 -14.42 26.00
C TRP A 667 -14.10 -14.21 26.28
N GLU A 668 -13.68 -12.99 26.59
CA GLU A 668 -12.27 -12.62 26.78
C GLU A 668 -11.50 -13.55 27.74
N PRO A 669 -12.01 -13.92 28.94
CA PRO A 669 -11.26 -14.82 29.83
C PRO A 669 -10.97 -16.18 29.20
N LEU A 670 -11.93 -16.72 28.44
CA LEU A 670 -11.80 -18.02 27.78
C LEU A 670 -10.84 -17.94 26.60
N LEU A 671 -10.87 -16.84 25.83
CA LEU A 671 -9.96 -16.59 24.71
C LEU A 671 -8.51 -16.37 25.18
N LEU A 672 -8.32 -15.68 26.32
CA LEU A 672 -6.99 -15.49 26.93
C LEU A 672 -6.40 -16.79 27.48
N LEU A 673 -7.23 -17.69 28.03
CA LEU A 673 -6.79 -19.00 28.49
C LEU A 673 -6.28 -19.89 27.35
N ASP A 674 -6.85 -19.77 26.14
CA ASP A 674 -6.44 -20.55 24.97
C ASP A 674 -5.26 -19.93 24.19
N LEU A 675 -4.87 -18.69 24.51
CA LEU A 675 -3.80 -17.96 23.81
C LEU A 675 -2.48 -18.75 23.65
N PRO A 676 -2.00 -19.57 24.62
CA PRO A 676 -0.80 -20.39 24.44
C PRO A 676 -0.92 -21.43 23.32
N ASN A 677 -2.13 -21.88 22.97
CA ASN A 677 -2.35 -22.87 21.91
C ASN A 677 -2.39 -22.24 20.51
N ARG A 678 -2.53 -20.91 20.43
CA ARG A 678 -2.66 -20.15 19.19
C ARG A 678 -1.31 -19.96 18.53
N HIS A 679 -1.17 -20.40 17.30
CA HIS A 679 0.06 -20.24 16.51
C HIS A 679 -0.16 -19.58 15.16
N TRP A 680 -1.41 -19.28 14.80
CA TRP A 680 -1.75 -18.72 13.51
C TRP A 680 -2.66 -17.50 13.67
N ILE A 681 -2.25 -16.40 13.03
CA ILE A 681 -3.00 -15.14 13.02
C ILE A 681 -3.44 -14.82 11.60
N ARG A 682 -4.63 -14.25 11.45
CA ARG A 682 -5.05 -13.68 10.17
C ARG A 682 -4.55 -12.26 10.04
N ARG A 683 -4.01 -11.92 8.87
CA ARG A 683 -3.70 -10.55 8.46
C ARG A 683 -4.51 -10.23 7.21
N GLY A 684 -5.40 -9.24 7.30
CA GLY A 684 -6.35 -8.98 6.23
C GLY A 684 -7.27 -10.18 5.94
N VAL A 685 -7.84 -10.23 4.73
CA VAL A 685 -8.88 -11.20 4.40
C VAL A 685 -8.33 -12.58 4.01
N ALA A 686 -7.14 -12.65 3.41
CA ALA A 686 -6.65 -13.85 2.72
C ALA A 686 -5.25 -14.31 3.14
N THR A 687 -4.73 -13.82 4.26
CA THR A 687 -3.37 -14.16 4.71
C THR A 687 -3.35 -14.71 6.13
N LEU A 688 -2.63 -15.81 6.33
CA LEU A 688 -2.27 -16.36 7.64
C LEU A 688 -0.78 -16.21 7.89
N GLU A 689 -0.42 -15.80 9.10
CA GLU A 689 0.95 -15.71 9.57
C GLU A 689 1.15 -16.63 10.79
N TYR A 690 2.23 -17.39 10.76
CA TYR A 690 2.66 -18.18 11.90
C TYR A 690 3.28 -17.29 12.99
N VAL A 691 2.92 -17.55 14.24
CA VAL A 691 3.39 -16.84 15.42
C VAL A 691 4.12 -17.83 16.32
N PRO A 692 5.46 -17.79 16.38
CA PRO A 692 6.22 -18.66 17.28
C PRO A 692 5.97 -18.31 18.74
N ASP A 693 6.27 -19.24 19.64
CA ASP A 693 6.16 -19.03 21.11
C ASP A 693 7.03 -17.88 21.62
N SER A 694 8.14 -17.61 20.93
CA SER A 694 9.06 -16.51 21.24
C SER A 694 8.62 -15.14 20.69
N SER A 695 7.44 -15.03 20.06
CA SER A 695 7.00 -13.79 19.43
C SER A 695 6.61 -12.72 20.45
N ASP A 696 7.12 -11.50 20.26
CA ASP A 696 6.77 -10.30 21.05
C ASP A 696 5.26 -9.98 20.99
N LEU A 697 4.56 -10.44 19.94
CA LEU A 697 3.10 -10.28 19.82
C LEU A 697 2.36 -10.92 21.00
N ARG A 698 2.93 -11.98 21.60
CA ARG A 698 2.32 -12.67 22.75
C ARG A 698 2.39 -11.87 24.06
N HIS A 699 3.17 -10.80 24.12
CA HIS A 699 3.40 -10.02 25.34
C HIS A 699 2.83 -8.60 25.29
N SER A 700 2.52 -8.08 24.09
CA SER A 700 1.92 -6.76 23.94
C SER A 700 0.40 -6.82 23.89
N ALA A 701 -0.30 -5.86 24.51
CA ALA A 701 -1.76 -5.81 24.49
C ALA A 701 -2.33 -5.74 23.05
N ALA A 702 -1.64 -5.01 22.15
CA ALA A 702 -1.99 -4.95 20.74
C ALA A 702 -1.74 -6.28 20.02
N GLY A 703 -0.62 -6.96 20.28
CA GLY A 703 -0.32 -8.25 19.68
C GLY A 703 -1.25 -9.38 20.15
N ILE A 704 -1.61 -9.43 21.44
CA ILE A 704 -2.60 -10.37 21.98
C ILE A 704 -3.95 -10.15 21.29
N HIS A 705 -4.33 -8.88 21.13
CA HIS A 705 -5.54 -8.51 20.42
C HIS A 705 -5.51 -9.01 18.96
N ASP A 706 -4.40 -8.79 18.26
CA ASP A 706 -4.22 -9.24 16.87
C ASP A 706 -4.23 -10.77 16.75
N ILE A 707 -3.71 -11.51 17.74
CA ILE A 707 -3.77 -12.98 17.76
C ILE A 707 -5.23 -13.47 17.84
N ILE A 708 -6.05 -12.83 18.68
CA ILE A 708 -7.43 -13.24 18.91
C ILE A 708 -8.34 -12.83 17.75
N PHE A 709 -8.22 -11.58 17.28
CA PHE A 709 -9.18 -10.97 16.34
C PHE A 709 -8.66 -10.84 14.90
N GLY A 710 -7.38 -11.10 14.66
CA GLY A 710 -6.69 -10.81 13.41
C GLY A 710 -6.19 -9.36 13.33
N ALA A 711 -5.14 -9.15 12.54
CA ALA A 711 -4.58 -7.84 12.23
C ALA A 711 -5.13 -7.34 10.89
N ASP A 712 -5.29 -6.02 10.73
CA ASP A 712 -5.60 -5.37 9.45
C ASP A 712 -6.82 -5.96 8.69
N MET A 713 -7.80 -6.53 9.41
CA MET A 713 -8.94 -7.29 8.87
C MET A 713 -9.97 -6.47 8.05
N GLY A 714 -9.63 -5.24 7.66
CA GLY A 714 -10.52 -4.30 6.97
C GLY A 714 -11.80 -3.97 7.77
N GLY A 715 -12.63 -3.09 7.21
CA GLY A 715 -14.03 -2.97 7.64
C GLY A 715 -14.80 -4.28 7.40
N LEU A 716 -16.11 -4.31 7.62
CA LEU A 716 -16.90 -5.24 6.82
C LEU A 716 -16.76 -4.74 5.38
N ASP A 717 -16.28 -5.57 4.45
CA ASP A 717 -16.34 -5.27 3.02
C ASP A 717 -17.81 -5.30 2.62
N LEU A 718 -18.46 -4.17 2.85
CA LEU A 718 -19.84 -3.85 2.49
C LEU A 718 -19.79 -3.20 1.10
N VAL A 719 -19.32 -3.97 0.11
CA VAL A 719 -19.37 -3.59 -1.31
C VAL A 719 -20.67 -4.11 -1.91
#